data_AF-A0A971JJ16-F1
#
_entry.id   AF-A0A971JJ16-F1
#
_cell.length_a   1.000
_cell.length_b   1.000
_cell.length_c   1.000
_cell.angle_alpha   90.00
_cell.angle_beta   90.00
_cell.angle_gamma   90.00
#
_symmetry.space_group_name_H-M   'P 1'
#
loop_
_entity.id
_entity.type
_entity.pdbx_description
1 polymer ?
#
loop_
_entity_poly.entity_id
_entity_poly.type
_entity_poly.pdbx_seq_one_letter_code
_entity_poly.pdbx_strand_id
1 'polypeptide(L)'
;MRISLAQTIHGFAAAVLLAAGLFPAGAGALEAGAGKADITPPLGAPLNGYGARMGRGATAVHDPLWARALYLDDGTTRLFLVSLDLVAVPPELRARVLELAPDVAPRENIILAATHTHSGTGGMTRKMPVRLVSGRFMPEVLEAAATGIVQAMQQAYDTRTRAAVGHGTLAQTDLTHNRRFGDGPSDPQIGVILVEDADGNPISVVANMAAHPTSVGDENLYSVSADYPGFYCSHLEALTRPECVPLFLNSTEGNQTIGSPPQNKTDWGRTEAEGRTLAERVKEALPSITCGEATLRVASAEPDLPLSLAGDMMPKKVLLQALEINDLLVTFLPGEACVEIGLELRRRALEKGYAAQFSVGLANDYLMYFTPRSLYAEYNYEASMSFYGPLMEDWFYTQFTRLMSRAEAAPDPPAAEPQAREDLPGGAVLLRLAGDPKTVGEARGRVFADNLKQRWLERVERPVKAGEWTPPKSLWAKFPAFMDPSTLMLPILGMAARRPLRGTPDSTFLEMAGLAQGAGLPFDAVWLLQAAPLFSRLEDKSPLFTAPLCTMVAATGIPAGADDLLVARNLDWPWGDELPVVSVVKPDAGLAYVQIGFPWNAGVFSGMNEAGLVLCMERLPHVTPGAETLDGPPVELLLRDMLQSVDKPDTAVANLQALAHVRGVHVLVAGFNGKKAAAAVVEFGPTVTVRRAETNGLLPGVDPLSAAAAPDDAARYARFAALAEGQRIIGDSEMQRILGDSDESAPEAARIWSAATRHSAVFLPKSGRVQVAFPDENGRPGPYTTVSLKD
;
A
#
# COMPACT_ATOMS: atom_id res chain seq x y z
N MET A 1 -84.77 -4.80 38.75
CA MET A 1 -84.97 -4.12 37.44
C MET A 1 -83.60 -3.75 36.94
N ARG A 2 -83.22 -4.15 35.72
CA ARG A 2 -82.07 -3.60 34.97
C ARG A 2 -80.66 -3.85 35.55
N ILE A 3 -79.73 -4.09 34.61
CA ILE A 3 -78.43 -3.41 34.43
C ILE A 3 -77.40 -3.43 35.58
N SER A 4 -76.23 -3.98 35.20
CA SER A 4 -74.83 -3.59 35.45
C SER A 4 -74.15 -3.57 36.82
N LEU A 5 -72.89 -4.06 36.73
CA LEU A 5 -71.59 -3.59 37.24
C LEU A 5 -71.45 -3.18 38.72
N ALA A 6 -70.46 -3.76 39.40
CA ALA A 6 -69.11 -3.17 39.50
C ALA A 6 -68.10 -4.09 40.22
N GLN A 7 -66.82 -3.83 39.93
CA GLN A 7 -65.55 -4.42 40.39
C GLN A 7 -65.39 -4.37 41.95
N THR A 8 -64.49 -5.08 42.63
CA THR A 8 -63.03 -5.20 42.42
C THR A 8 -62.44 -6.37 43.25
N ILE A 9 -61.31 -6.87 42.76
CA ILE A 9 -60.49 -8.05 43.15
C ILE A 9 -59.53 -7.75 44.32
N HIS A 10 -59.05 -8.81 45.01
CA HIS A 10 -57.65 -9.18 45.43
C HIS A 10 -57.80 -10.22 46.57
N GLY A 11 -57.13 -11.37 46.67
CA GLY A 11 -56.08 -12.07 45.94
C GLY A 11 -55.45 -13.08 46.92
N PHE A 12 -55.22 -14.34 46.51
CA PHE A 12 -54.18 -15.31 46.96
C PHE A 12 -54.61 -16.74 46.56
N ALA A 13 -53.86 -17.39 45.67
CA ALA A 13 -53.81 -18.85 45.58
C ALA A 13 -52.49 -19.29 44.92
N ALA A 14 -51.78 -20.19 45.60
CA ALA A 14 -50.53 -20.79 45.16
C ALA A 14 -50.78 -21.76 43.98
N ALA A 15 -49.96 -21.65 42.92
CA ALA A 15 -49.97 -22.52 41.76
C ALA A 15 -48.76 -23.46 41.78
N VAL A 16 -49.04 -24.74 41.59
CA VAL A 16 -48.09 -25.84 41.42
C VAL A 16 -47.38 -25.71 40.07
N LEU A 17 -46.04 -25.80 40.08
CA LEU A 17 -45.20 -25.82 38.88
C LEU A 17 -45.48 -27.05 38.01
N LEU A 18 -45.80 -26.83 36.74
CA LEU A 18 -45.44 -27.76 35.66
C LEU A 18 -44.37 -27.08 34.80
N ALA A 19 -43.16 -27.63 34.84
CA ALA A 19 -42.07 -27.24 33.96
C ALA A 19 -42.36 -27.76 32.54
N ALA A 20 -42.93 -26.91 31.69
CA ALA A 20 -42.84 -27.10 30.25
C ALA A 20 -41.47 -26.61 29.82
N GLY A 21 -40.54 -27.55 29.63
CA GLY A 21 -39.25 -27.26 28.99
C GLY A 21 -39.48 -26.71 27.60
N LEU A 22 -39.28 -25.41 27.43
CA LEU A 22 -38.98 -24.81 26.13
C LEU A 22 -37.61 -25.33 25.71
N PHE A 23 -37.60 -26.41 24.92
CA PHE A 23 -36.43 -26.75 24.14
C PHE A 23 -36.13 -25.56 23.23
N PRO A 24 -34.88 -25.06 23.19
CA PRO A 24 -34.49 -24.12 22.14
C PRO A 24 -34.75 -24.80 20.79
N ALA A 25 -35.32 -24.07 19.83
CA ALA A 25 -35.46 -24.54 18.47
C ALA A 25 -34.08 -25.03 17.99
N GLY A 26 -33.94 -26.34 17.79
CA GLY A 26 -32.66 -26.96 17.46
C GLY A 26 -32.13 -26.42 16.15
N ALA A 27 -30.81 -26.24 16.07
CA ALA A 27 -30.11 -26.14 14.79
C ALA A 27 -30.58 -27.30 13.89
N GLY A 28 -30.88 -27.00 12.63
CA GLY A 28 -31.19 -28.04 11.66
C GLY A 28 -29.99 -28.98 11.51
N ALA A 29 -30.23 -30.24 11.16
CA ALA A 29 -29.12 -31.10 10.74
C ALA A 29 -28.53 -30.54 9.45
N LEU A 30 -27.19 -30.45 9.36
CA LEU A 30 -26.52 -29.96 8.16
C LEU A 30 -26.97 -30.76 6.92
N GLU A 31 -27.40 -30.06 5.87
CA GLU A 31 -27.53 -30.62 4.53
C GLU A 31 -26.36 -30.13 3.66
N ALA A 32 -25.78 -31.04 2.88
CA ALA A 32 -24.77 -30.70 1.90
C ALA A 32 -24.93 -31.53 0.63
N GLY A 33 -24.56 -30.94 -0.50
CA GLY A 33 -24.49 -31.64 -1.78
C GLY A 33 -23.45 -31.00 -2.67
N ALA A 34 -22.97 -31.75 -3.66
CA ALA A 34 -21.94 -31.28 -4.57
C ALA A 34 -22.27 -31.62 -6.02
N GLY A 35 -21.76 -30.80 -6.94
CA GLY A 35 -22.07 -30.88 -8.35
C GLY A 35 -20.93 -30.38 -9.21
N LYS A 36 -20.83 -30.89 -10.44
CA LYS A 36 -19.76 -30.57 -11.38
C LYS A 36 -20.30 -30.47 -12.81
N ALA A 37 -19.96 -29.38 -13.49
CA ALA A 37 -20.38 -29.15 -14.88
C ALA A 37 -19.22 -28.61 -15.73
N ASP A 38 -19.21 -29.01 -16.99
CA ASP A 38 -18.19 -28.61 -17.98
C ASP A 38 -18.36 -27.13 -18.35
N ILE A 39 -17.27 -26.38 -18.31
CA ILE A 39 -17.19 -24.96 -18.72
C ILE A 39 -16.11 -24.74 -19.79
N THR A 40 -15.67 -25.80 -20.47
CA THR A 40 -14.64 -25.77 -21.51
C THR A 40 -15.09 -24.89 -22.68
N PRO A 41 -14.29 -23.90 -23.08
CA PRO A 41 -14.67 -23.04 -24.19
C PRO A 41 -14.51 -23.76 -25.55
N PRO A 42 -15.21 -23.31 -26.60
CA PRO A 42 -14.94 -23.79 -27.95
C PRO A 42 -13.53 -23.41 -28.40
N LEU A 43 -12.91 -24.23 -29.27
CA LEU A 43 -11.63 -23.91 -29.89
C LEU A 43 -11.67 -22.54 -30.59
N GLY A 44 -10.57 -21.79 -30.49
CA GLY A 44 -10.47 -20.41 -30.96
C GLY A 44 -10.97 -19.35 -29.97
N ALA A 45 -11.63 -19.73 -28.87
CA ALA A 45 -11.87 -18.81 -27.76
C ALA A 45 -10.54 -18.36 -27.14
N PRO A 46 -10.39 -17.07 -26.74
CA PRO A 46 -9.21 -16.59 -26.04
C PRO A 46 -8.86 -17.43 -24.81
N LEU A 47 -7.56 -17.57 -24.54
CA LEU A 47 -7.07 -17.99 -23.23
C LEU A 47 -6.71 -16.76 -22.39
N ASN A 48 -6.72 -16.88 -21.08
CA ASN A 48 -6.37 -15.81 -20.15
C ASN A 48 -5.09 -16.14 -19.36
N GLY A 49 -4.45 -15.15 -18.72
CA GLY A 49 -3.28 -15.35 -17.83
C GLY A 49 -1.98 -14.83 -18.43
N TYR A 50 -1.50 -15.44 -19.52
CA TYR A 50 -0.22 -15.04 -20.13
C TYR A 50 -0.34 -13.87 -21.12
N GLY A 51 0.29 -12.74 -20.79
CA GLY A 51 0.40 -11.58 -21.68
C GLY A 51 1.08 -11.88 -23.03
N ALA A 52 1.97 -12.88 -23.08
CA ALA A 52 2.64 -13.34 -24.30
C ALA A 52 1.67 -13.80 -25.41
N ARG A 53 0.45 -14.21 -25.04
CA ARG A 53 -0.58 -14.62 -26.01
C ARG A 53 -1.20 -13.43 -26.74
N MET A 54 -1.11 -12.22 -26.19
CA MET A 54 -1.79 -11.02 -26.72
C MET A 54 -3.28 -11.28 -27.05
N GLY A 55 -3.96 -12.05 -26.19
CA GLY A 55 -5.38 -12.37 -26.35
C GLY A 55 -5.74 -13.36 -27.47
N ARG A 56 -4.77 -14.13 -27.98
CA ARG A 56 -5.00 -15.19 -28.97
C ARG A 56 -5.79 -16.37 -28.41
N GLY A 57 -6.50 -17.04 -29.30
CA GLY A 57 -7.36 -18.18 -28.99
C GLY A 57 -6.62 -19.49 -28.75
N ALA A 58 -7.27 -20.41 -28.02
CA ALA A 58 -6.82 -21.78 -27.86
C ALA A 58 -6.80 -22.54 -29.19
N THR A 59 -5.78 -23.37 -29.37
CA THR A 59 -5.61 -24.24 -30.56
C THR A 59 -5.85 -25.71 -30.25
N ALA A 60 -5.88 -26.09 -28.97
CA ALA A 60 -6.12 -27.45 -28.52
C ALA A 60 -6.83 -27.45 -27.15
N VAL A 61 -7.43 -28.59 -26.81
CA VAL A 61 -7.93 -28.88 -25.46
C VAL A 61 -7.17 -30.11 -24.99
N HIS A 62 -6.40 -29.98 -23.91
CA HIS A 62 -5.71 -31.10 -23.28
C HIS A 62 -6.66 -31.84 -22.33
N ASP A 63 -7.29 -31.11 -21.42
CA ASP A 63 -8.27 -31.60 -20.46
C ASP A 63 -9.40 -30.56 -20.28
N PRO A 64 -10.62 -31.00 -19.92
CA PRO A 64 -11.77 -30.12 -19.75
C PRO A 64 -11.63 -29.21 -18.53
N LEU A 65 -12.23 -28.02 -18.64
CA LEU A 65 -12.38 -27.08 -17.52
C LEU A 65 -13.72 -27.34 -16.83
N TRP A 66 -13.74 -27.31 -15.50
CA TRP A 66 -14.94 -27.58 -14.71
C TRP A 66 -15.33 -26.41 -13.80
N ALA A 67 -16.63 -26.25 -13.61
CA ALA A 67 -17.20 -25.61 -12.44
C ALA A 67 -17.57 -26.70 -11.42
N ARG A 68 -17.10 -26.57 -10.18
CA ARG A 68 -17.37 -27.50 -9.08
C ARG A 68 -18.02 -26.73 -7.93
N ALA A 69 -19.24 -27.11 -7.57
CA ALA A 69 -20.04 -26.42 -6.56
C ALA A 69 -20.27 -27.33 -5.35
N LEU A 70 -20.16 -26.73 -4.16
CA LEU A 70 -20.54 -27.30 -2.88
C LEU A 70 -21.66 -26.45 -2.28
N TYR A 71 -22.81 -27.05 -2.04
CA TYR A 71 -23.94 -26.46 -1.31
C TYR A 71 -23.88 -26.87 0.16
N LEU A 72 -24.08 -25.93 1.08
CA LEU A 72 -24.16 -26.17 2.52
C LEU A 72 -25.38 -25.43 3.12
N ASP A 73 -26.11 -26.09 4.01
CA ASP A 73 -27.28 -25.57 4.72
C ASP A 73 -27.33 -26.11 6.17
N ASP A 74 -27.06 -25.28 7.17
CA ASP A 74 -27.19 -25.66 8.60
C ASP A 74 -28.60 -25.42 9.18
N GLY A 75 -29.58 -25.16 8.30
CA GLY A 75 -30.94 -24.77 8.64
C GLY A 75 -31.12 -23.26 8.89
N THR A 76 -30.03 -22.51 9.09
CA THR A 76 -30.03 -21.05 9.30
C THR A 76 -29.34 -20.30 8.15
N THR A 77 -28.17 -20.78 7.75
CA THR A 77 -27.31 -20.21 6.72
C THR A 77 -27.20 -21.19 5.56
N ARG A 78 -27.51 -20.70 4.35
CA ARG A 78 -27.37 -21.42 3.08
C ARG A 78 -26.31 -20.74 2.23
N LEU A 79 -25.43 -21.52 1.62
CA LEU A 79 -24.38 -20.97 0.75
C LEU A 79 -23.98 -21.91 -0.38
N PHE A 80 -23.39 -21.33 -1.41
CA PHE A 80 -22.63 -22.06 -2.43
C PHE A 80 -21.16 -21.63 -2.37
N LEU A 81 -20.27 -22.62 -2.30
CA LEU A 81 -18.83 -22.44 -2.53
C LEU A 81 -18.50 -23.10 -3.87
N VAL A 82 -18.07 -22.29 -4.84
CA VAL A 82 -17.84 -22.74 -6.21
C VAL A 82 -16.39 -22.52 -6.61
N SER A 83 -15.69 -23.59 -6.99
CA SER A 83 -14.36 -23.55 -7.60
C SER A 83 -14.48 -23.63 -9.12
N LEU A 84 -13.77 -22.74 -9.82
CA LEU A 84 -13.83 -22.58 -11.27
C LEU A 84 -12.45 -22.77 -11.88
N ASP A 85 -12.33 -23.67 -12.86
CA ASP A 85 -11.10 -23.85 -13.65
C ASP A 85 -10.91 -22.69 -14.64
N LEU A 86 -10.65 -21.50 -14.10
CA LEU A 86 -10.49 -20.22 -14.78
C LEU A 86 -9.30 -19.46 -14.20
N VAL A 87 -8.84 -18.41 -14.90
CA VAL A 87 -7.84 -17.48 -14.36
C VAL A 87 -8.42 -16.65 -13.23
N ALA A 88 -9.62 -16.11 -13.37
CA ALA A 88 -10.25 -15.27 -12.36
C ALA A 88 -11.76 -15.16 -12.61
N VAL A 89 -12.48 -14.55 -11.68
CA VAL A 89 -13.93 -14.28 -11.80
C VAL A 89 -14.14 -12.83 -12.23
N PRO A 90 -14.35 -12.53 -13.53
CA PRO A 90 -14.61 -11.17 -13.96
C PRO A 90 -16.02 -10.71 -13.49
N PRO A 91 -16.23 -9.41 -13.23
CA PRO A 91 -17.51 -8.87 -12.78
C PRO A 91 -18.68 -9.24 -13.69
N GLU A 92 -18.47 -9.29 -15.01
CA GLU A 92 -19.50 -9.71 -15.97
C GLU A 92 -19.93 -11.17 -15.79
N LEU A 93 -19.00 -12.07 -15.50
CA LEU A 93 -19.31 -13.47 -15.23
C LEU A 93 -20.05 -13.61 -13.91
N ARG A 94 -19.58 -12.96 -12.84
CA ARG A 94 -20.25 -12.98 -11.54
C ARG A 94 -21.68 -12.47 -11.66
N ALA A 95 -21.88 -11.30 -12.27
CA ALA A 95 -23.21 -10.73 -12.46
C ALA A 95 -24.15 -11.69 -13.19
N ARG A 96 -23.65 -12.34 -14.26
CA ARG A 96 -24.44 -13.29 -15.03
C ARG A 96 -24.78 -14.56 -14.26
N VAL A 97 -23.83 -15.10 -13.50
CA VAL A 97 -24.09 -16.25 -12.61
C VAL A 97 -25.15 -15.90 -11.57
N LEU A 98 -25.08 -14.74 -10.92
CA LEU A 98 -26.07 -14.31 -9.92
C LEU A 98 -27.47 -14.01 -10.48
N GLU A 99 -27.56 -13.68 -11.77
CA GLU A 99 -28.83 -13.52 -12.48
C GLU A 99 -29.50 -14.88 -12.73
N LEU A 100 -28.71 -15.90 -13.08
CA LEU A 100 -29.16 -17.24 -13.44
C LEU A 100 -29.27 -18.19 -12.24
N ALA A 101 -28.63 -17.88 -11.12
CA ALA A 101 -28.54 -18.76 -9.96
C ALA A 101 -29.92 -19.12 -9.39
N PRO A 102 -30.10 -20.36 -8.87
CA PRO A 102 -31.33 -20.76 -8.22
C PRO A 102 -31.57 -19.95 -6.94
N ASP A 103 -32.84 -19.65 -6.67
CA ASP A 103 -33.28 -18.90 -5.47
C ASP A 103 -33.36 -19.82 -4.23
N VAL A 104 -32.23 -20.45 -3.89
CA VAL A 104 -32.11 -21.41 -2.78
C VAL A 104 -31.09 -20.97 -1.72
N ALA A 105 -30.21 -20.02 -2.06
CA ALA A 105 -29.28 -19.36 -1.14
C ALA A 105 -29.29 -17.85 -1.41
N PRO A 106 -29.06 -16.99 -0.40
CA PRO A 106 -28.87 -15.56 -0.61
C PRO A 106 -27.78 -15.28 -1.64
N ARG A 107 -27.93 -14.24 -2.47
CA ARG A 107 -26.97 -13.93 -3.55
C ARG A 107 -25.58 -13.61 -3.00
N GLU A 108 -25.54 -12.95 -1.85
CA GLU A 108 -24.32 -12.69 -1.10
C GLU A 108 -23.65 -13.97 -0.63
N ASN A 109 -24.37 -15.08 -0.42
CA ASN A 109 -23.80 -16.35 0.00
C ASN A 109 -23.37 -17.25 -1.17
N ILE A 110 -23.35 -16.72 -2.40
CA ILE A 110 -22.78 -17.39 -3.59
C ILE A 110 -21.34 -16.91 -3.78
N ILE A 111 -20.40 -17.75 -3.37
CA ILE A 111 -18.97 -17.48 -3.40
C ILE A 111 -18.35 -18.20 -4.60
N LEU A 112 -17.80 -17.42 -5.53
CA LEU A 112 -17.13 -17.94 -6.73
C LEU A 112 -15.63 -17.71 -6.59
N ALA A 113 -14.83 -18.77 -6.64
CA ALA A 113 -13.37 -18.70 -6.58
C ALA A 113 -12.76 -19.39 -7.81
N ALA A 114 -11.77 -18.75 -8.42
CA ALA A 114 -11.04 -19.34 -9.54
C ALA A 114 -9.83 -20.14 -9.02
N THR A 115 -9.50 -21.26 -9.67
CA THR A 115 -8.27 -22.01 -9.39
C THR A 115 -7.02 -21.21 -9.77
N HIS A 116 -7.18 -20.25 -10.69
CA HIS A 116 -6.14 -19.46 -11.33
C HIS A 116 -5.35 -20.20 -12.42
N THR A 117 -5.95 -21.20 -13.11
CA THR A 117 -5.28 -21.82 -14.26
C THR A 117 -5.04 -20.80 -15.36
N HIS A 118 -3.77 -20.58 -15.72
CA HIS A 118 -3.37 -19.76 -16.89
C HIS A 118 -3.68 -20.45 -18.22
N SER A 119 -4.28 -21.64 -18.21
CA SER A 119 -4.77 -22.36 -19.40
C SER A 119 -6.30 -22.42 -19.45
N GLY A 120 -6.97 -21.58 -18.65
CA GLY A 120 -8.41 -21.35 -18.68
C GLY A 120 -8.87 -20.33 -19.73
N THR A 121 -10.18 -20.24 -19.93
CA THR A 121 -10.77 -19.34 -20.94
C THR A 121 -10.71 -17.86 -20.55
N GLY A 122 -10.47 -17.02 -21.55
CA GLY A 122 -10.62 -15.57 -21.52
C GLY A 122 -11.92 -15.11 -22.19
N GLY A 123 -11.91 -13.92 -22.78
CA GLY A 123 -13.02 -13.42 -23.58
C GLY A 123 -14.31 -13.08 -22.82
N MET A 124 -14.29 -13.06 -21.49
CA MET A 124 -15.48 -12.82 -20.65
C MET A 124 -15.60 -11.39 -20.11
N THR A 125 -14.64 -10.51 -20.38
CA THR A 125 -14.68 -9.10 -19.93
C THR A 125 -14.72 -8.11 -21.08
N ARG A 126 -15.45 -7.00 -20.88
CA ARG A 126 -15.53 -5.88 -21.82
C ARG A 126 -14.44 -4.83 -21.58
N LYS A 127 -13.78 -4.84 -20.41
CA LYS A 127 -12.84 -3.80 -19.97
C LYS A 127 -11.50 -3.84 -20.72
N MET A 128 -11.06 -2.68 -21.23
CA MET A 128 -10.00 -2.58 -22.24
C MET A 128 -8.55 -2.85 -21.80
N PRO A 129 -8.12 -2.76 -20.53
CA PRO A 129 -6.78 -3.23 -20.16
C PRO A 129 -6.71 -4.76 -20.09
N VAL A 130 -7.71 -5.37 -19.43
CA VAL A 130 -7.74 -6.83 -19.22
C VAL A 130 -7.90 -7.58 -20.54
N ARG A 131 -8.59 -7.00 -21.53
CA ARG A 131 -8.72 -7.57 -22.89
C ARG A 131 -7.40 -7.71 -23.66
N LEU A 132 -6.35 -6.96 -23.29
CA LEU A 132 -5.03 -7.14 -23.91
C LEU A 132 -4.43 -8.52 -23.59
N VAL A 133 -4.76 -9.06 -22.42
CA VAL A 133 -4.30 -10.38 -21.96
C VAL A 133 -5.37 -11.45 -22.20
N SER A 134 -6.63 -11.14 -21.89
CA SER A 134 -7.78 -12.08 -21.96
C SER A 134 -8.46 -12.15 -23.33
N GLY A 135 -8.02 -11.36 -24.31
CA GLY A 135 -8.52 -11.38 -25.69
C GLY A 135 -9.88 -10.71 -25.91
N ARG A 136 -10.45 -10.93 -27.11
CA ARG A 136 -11.70 -10.30 -27.53
C ARG A 136 -12.87 -10.79 -26.66
N PHE A 137 -13.78 -9.89 -26.29
CA PHE A 137 -15.02 -10.27 -25.62
C PHE A 137 -15.87 -11.16 -26.55
N MET A 138 -16.30 -12.32 -26.04
CA MET A 138 -17.14 -13.29 -26.71
C MET A 138 -18.34 -13.58 -25.80
N PRO A 139 -19.50 -12.95 -26.02
CA PRO A 139 -20.68 -13.13 -25.15
C PRO A 139 -21.13 -14.58 -25.06
N GLU A 140 -20.94 -15.38 -26.11
CA GLU A 140 -21.24 -16.81 -26.13
C GLU A 140 -20.37 -17.61 -25.15
N VAL A 141 -19.10 -17.22 -24.95
CA VAL A 141 -18.21 -17.85 -23.97
C VAL A 141 -18.65 -17.50 -22.55
N LEU A 142 -19.00 -16.23 -22.32
CA LEU A 142 -19.56 -15.76 -21.05
C LEU A 142 -20.84 -16.53 -20.68
N GLU A 143 -21.78 -16.64 -21.62
CA GLU A 143 -23.06 -17.32 -21.37
C GLU A 143 -22.90 -18.82 -21.14
N ALA A 144 -22.03 -19.49 -21.92
CA ALA A 144 -21.75 -20.91 -21.73
C ALA A 144 -21.12 -21.17 -20.36
N ALA A 145 -20.13 -20.37 -19.96
CA ALA A 145 -19.48 -20.48 -18.65
C ALA A 145 -20.50 -20.24 -17.52
N ALA A 146 -21.29 -19.16 -17.58
CA ALA A 146 -22.30 -18.87 -16.56
C ALA A 146 -23.36 -19.98 -16.43
N THR A 147 -23.82 -20.51 -17.56
CA THR A 147 -24.79 -21.62 -17.58
C THR A 147 -24.21 -22.88 -16.95
N GLY A 148 -22.97 -23.25 -17.31
CA GLY A 148 -22.30 -24.41 -16.71
C GLY A 148 -22.09 -24.24 -15.20
N ILE A 149 -21.70 -23.05 -14.74
CA ILE A 149 -21.56 -22.75 -13.31
C ILE A 149 -22.89 -22.97 -12.57
N VAL A 150 -23.98 -22.42 -13.09
CA VAL A 150 -25.31 -22.55 -12.49
C VAL A 150 -25.80 -24.00 -12.54
N GLN A 151 -25.45 -24.75 -13.59
CA GLN A 151 -25.74 -26.18 -13.66
C GLN A 151 -25.01 -26.97 -12.56
N ALA A 152 -23.74 -26.67 -12.29
CA ALA A 152 -23.01 -27.29 -11.18
C ALA A 152 -23.67 -26.95 -9.83
N MET A 153 -24.11 -25.70 -9.63
CA MET A 153 -24.83 -25.27 -8.44
C MET A 153 -26.17 -26.00 -8.30
N GLN A 154 -26.94 -26.14 -9.37
CA GLN A 154 -28.20 -26.86 -9.37
C GLN A 154 -27.99 -28.34 -9.02
N GLN A 155 -26.98 -28.99 -9.61
CA GLN A 155 -26.61 -30.36 -9.25
C GLN A 155 -26.26 -30.48 -7.76
N ALA A 156 -25.44 -29.56 -7.23
CA ALA A 156 -25.08 -29.56 -5.82
C ALA A 156 -26.29 -29.42 -4.89
N TYR A 157 -27.29 -28.62 -5.29
CA TYR A 157 -28.53 -28.51 -4.55
C TYR A 157 -29.42 -29.76 -4.65
N ASP A 158 -29.51 -30.36 -5.84
CA ASP A 158 -30.37 -31.53 -6.11
C ASP A 158 -29.82 -32.81 -5.47
N THR A 159 -28.50 -32.92 -5.31
CA THR A 159 -27.83 -34.07 -4.67
C THR A 159 -27.70 -33.93 -3.16
N ARG A 160 -28.19 -32.83 -2.57
CA ARG A 160 -28.00 -32.58 -1.14
C ARG A 160 -28.61 -33.68 -0.28
N THR A 161 -27.90 -34.03 0.77
CA THR A 161 -28.28 -35.02 1.76
C THR A 161 -27.84 -34.55 3.14
N ARG A 162 -28.27 -35.25 4.19
CA ARG A 162 -27.75 -35.02 5.54
C ARG A 162 -26.24 -35.25 5.55
N ALA A 163 -25.51 -34.31 6.10
CA ALA A 163 -24.06 -34.28 6.04
C ALA A 163 -23.42 -33.92 7.39
N ALA A 164 -22.12 -34.13 7.46
CA ALA A 164 -21.24 -33.64 8.50
C ALA A 164 -20.04 -32.93 7.85
N VAL A 165 -19.46 -31.95 8.53
CA VAL A 165 -18.28 -31.21 8.05
C VAL A 165 -17.18 -31.22 9.10
N GLY A 166 -15.95 -31.34 8.62
CA GLY A 166 -14.74 -31.19 9.41
C GLY A 166 -13.68 -30.44 8.63
N HIS A 167 -12.63 -29.98 9.32
CA HIS A 167 -11.48 -29.36 8.68
C HIS A 167 -10.18 -29.87 9.30
N GLY A 168 -9.09 -29.73 8.56
CA GLY A 168 -7.75 -30.09 9.00
C GLY A 168 -6.68 -29.34 8.22
N THR A 169 -5.44 -29.41 8.71
CA THR A 169 -4.28 -28.80 8.07
C THR A 169 -3.13 -29.78 7.98
N LEU A 170 -2.42 -29.76 6.86
CA LEU A 170 -1.15 -30.47 6.68
C LEU A 170 -0.02 -29.45 6.53
N ALA A 171 1.16 -29.83 7.00
CA ALA A 171 2.37 -29.09 6.71
C ALA A 171 2.95 -29.51 5.35
N GLN A 172 3.50 -28.55 4.60
CA GLN A 172 4.23 -28.79 3.37
C GLN A 172 5.45 -27.87 3.29
N THR A 173 6.50 -28.30 2.60
CA THR A 173 7.73 -27.52 2.39
C THR A 173 8.32 -27.65 0.99
N ASP A 174 7.70 -28.45 0.13
CA ASP A 174 8.26 -28.96 -1.12
C ASP A 174 7.30 -28.86 -2.32
N LEU A 175 6.05 -28.46 -2.10
CA LEU A 175 5.08 -28.28 -3.19
C LEU A 175 5.00 -26.84 -3.67
N THR A 176 5.29 -25.86 -2.82
CA THR A 176 5.26 -24.44 -3.20
C THR A 176 6.51 -23.70 -2.74
N HIS A 177 6.91 -22.73 -3.57
CA HIS A 177 8.06 -21.88 -3.32
C HIS A 177 7.76 -20.43 -3.70
N ASN A 178 8.42 -19.50 -3.01
CA ASN A 178 8.43 -18.11 -3.41
C ASN A 178 9.15 -17.94 -4.77
N ARG A 179 8.45 -17.40 -5.76
CA ARG A 179 8.98 -17.25 -7.14
C ARG A 179 9.78 -15.97 -7.35
N ARG A 180 9.93 -15.13 -6.32
CA ARG A 180 10.61 -13.82 -6.39
C ARG A 180 11.90 -13.77 -5.60
N PHE A 181 11.89 -14.32 -4.40
CA PHE A 181 13.04 -14.37 -3.51
C PHE A 181 13.26 -15.81 -3.06
N GLY A 182 14.44 -16.37 -3.28
CA GLY A 182 14.71 -17.79 -2.98
C GLY A 182 14.61 -18.13 -1.47
N ASP A 183 14.84 -17.13 -0.61
CA ASP A 183 14.64 -17.14 0.83
C ASP A 183 13.34 -16.44 1.27
N GLY A 184 12.49 -16.09 0.30
CA GLY A 184 11.19 -15.46 0.54
C GLY A 184 10.22 -16.42 1.24
N PRO A 185 9.19 -15.88 1.91
CA PRO A 185 8.22 -16.69 2.62
C PRO A 185 7.44 -17.57 1.64
N SER A 186 7.08 -18.76 2.11
CA SER A 186 6.15 -19.67 1.44
C SER A 186 5.09 -20.11 2.44
N ASP A 187 3.88 -20.43 1.98
CA ASP A 187 2.79 -20.87 2.88
C ASP A 187 3.01 -22.34 3.26
N PRO A 188 3.34 -22.69 4.52
CA PRO A 188 3.62 -24.07 4.88
C PRO A 188 2.35 -24.92 5.02
N GLN A 189 1.16 -24.37 4.79
CA GLN A 189 -0.11 -25.03 5.08
C GLN A 189 -0.82 -25.53 3.82
N ILE A 190 -1.31 -26.77 3.87
CA ILE A 190 -2.41 -27.25 3.03
C ILE A 190 -3.64 -27.33 3.93
N GLY A 191 -4.67 -26.53 3.64
CA GLY A 191 -5.97 -26.61 4.31
C GLY A 191 -6.85 -27.66 3.66
N VAL A 192 -7.63 -28.40 4.46
CA VAL A 192 -8.60 -29.38 3.97
C VAL A 192 -9.94 -29.16 4.67
N ILE A 193 -11.02 -29.09 3.90
CA ILE A 193 -12.41 -29.20 4.39
C ILE A 193 -12.97 -30.52 3.86
N LEU A 194 -13.48 -31.35 4.76
CA LEU A 194 -14.10 -32.63 4.43
C LEU A 194 -15.60 -32.52 4.73
N VAL A 195 -16.42 -32.83 3.73
CA VAL A 195 -17.88 -32.93 3.86
C VAL A 195 -18.28 -34.35 3.55
N GLU A 196 -18.95 -35.00 4.48
CA GLU A 196 -19.33 -36.41 4.40
C GLU A 196 -20.84 -36.59 4.57
N ASP A 197 -21.39 -37.64 3.98
CA ASP A 197 -22.77 -38.07 4.20
C ASP A 197 -22.93 -38.78 5.56
N ALA A 198 -24.16 -39.18 5.88
CA ALA A 198 -24.48 -39.88 7.13
C ALA A 198 -23.76 -41.23 7.32
N ASP A 199 -23.24 -41.82 6.24
CA ASP A 199 -22.49 -43.09 6.25
C ASP A 199 -20.97 -42.86 6.33
N GLY A 200 -20.52 -41.59 6.42
CA GLY A 200 -19.11 -41.21 6.42
C GLY A 200 -18.45 -41.26 5.04
N ASN A 201 -19.24 -41.26 3.95
CA ASN A 201 -18.66 -41.18 2.62
C ASN A 201 -18.45 -39.71 2.22
N PRO A 202 -17.30 -39.35 1.60
CA PRO A 202 -17.06 -37.99 1.13
C PRO A 202 -18.06 -37.55 0.05
N ILE A 203 -18.77 -36.45 0.33
CA ILE A 203 -19.55 -35.66 -0.64
C ILE A 203 -18.61 -34.72 -1.37
N SER A 204 -17.71 -34.05 -0.63
CA SER A 204 -16.74 -33.12 -1.19
C SER A 204 -15.49 -33.06 -0.31
N VAL A 205 -14.34 -32.87 -0.95
CA VAL A 205 -13.07 -32.57 -0.28
C VAL A 205 -12.52 -31.30 -0.89
N VAL A 206 -12.38 -30.26 -0.08
CA VAL A 206 -11.85 -28.96 -0.51
C VAL A 206 -10.40 -28.85 -0.05
N ALA A 207 -9.46 -28.66 -0.98
CA ALA A 207 -8.08 -28.29 -0.65
C ALA A 207 -7.85 -26.78 -0.83
N ASN A 208 -7.07 -26.20 0.08
CA ASN A 208 -6.57 -24.83 0.00
C ASN A 208 -5.05 -24.80 0.10
N MET A 209 -4.37 -24.25 -0.91
CA MET A 209 -2.90 -24.19 -0.95
C MET A 209 -2.44 -22.98 -1.77
N ALA A 210 -1.37 -22.31 -1.34
CA ALA A 210 -0.81 -21.17 -2.04
C ALA A 210 0.16 -21.62 -3.13
N ALA A 211 -0.33 -21.83 -4.35
CA ALA A 211 0.52 -22.15 -5.48
C ALA A 211 -0.10 -21.68 -6.79
N HIS A 212 0.70 -21.01 -7.61
CA HIS A 212 0.24 -20.48 -8.89
C HIS A 212 0.10 -21.62 -9.91
N PRO A 213 -1.06 -21.83 -10.56
CA PRO A 213 -1.26 -22.86 -11.57
C PRO A 213 -0.74 -22.40 -12.93
N THR A 214 0.59 -22.45 -13.00
CA THR A 214 1.42 -22.17 -14.18
C THR A 214 2.43 -23.29 -14.37
N SER A 215 2.03 -24.55 -14.17
CA SER A 215 2.93 -25.69 -14.41
C SER A 215 2.89 -26.20 -15.86
N VAL A 216 1.89 -25.79 -16.65
CA VAL A 216 1.85 -26.06 -18.10
C VAL A 216 3.06 -25.44 -18.80
N GLY A 217 3.82 -26.25 -19.54
CA GLY A 217 5.01 -25.81 -20.30
C GLY A 217 4.71 -24.91 -21.50
N ASP A 218 5.69 -24.10 -21.90
CA ASP A 218 5.59 -23.10 -22.97
C ASP A 218 5.19 -23.70 -24.34
N GLU A 219 5.55 -24.95 -24.62
CA GLU A 219 5.14 -25.66 -25.84
C GLU A 219 3.61 -25.87 -25.93
N ASN A 220 2.93 -25.85 -24.78
CA ASN A 220 1.48 -26.00 -24.64
C ASN A 220 0.79 -24.66 -24.37
N LEU A 221 1.45 -23.53 -24.67
CA LEU A 221 0.95 -22.19 -24.39
C LEU A 221 -0.48 -21.93 -24.92
N TYR A 222 -0.92 -22.62 -25.97
CA TYR A 222 -2.26 -22.45 -26.58
C TYR A 222 -3.24 -23.61 -26.33
N SER A 223 -2.94 -24.48 -25.36
CA SER A 223 -3.82 -25.59 -24.96
C SER A 223 -4.71 -25.20 -23.79
N VAL A 224 -6.00 -25.55 -23.85
CA VAL A 224 -6.90 -25.48 -22.69
C VAL A 224 -6.53 -26.58 -21.69
N SER A 225 -6.42 -26.23 -20.42
CA SER A 225 -6.16 -27.17 -19.32
C SER A 225 -6.55 -26.55 -17.96
N ALA A 226 -7.03 -27.39 -17.04
CA ALA A 226 -7.26 -27.04 -15.64
C ALA A 226 -5.95 -27.00 -14.79
N ASP A 227 -4.79 -27.26 -15.40
CA ASP A 227 -3.46 -27.26 -14.76
C ASP A 227 -3.38 -28.26 -13.58
N TYR A 228 -2.41 -28.17 -12.68
CA TYR A 228 -2.26 -29.12 -11.56
C TYR A 228 -3.51 -29.20 -10.65
N PRO A 229 -4.34 -28.13 -10.45
CA PRO A 229 -5.59 -28.22 -9.70
C PRO A 229 -6.58 -29.20 -10.32
N GLY A 230 -6.65 -29.24 -11.67
CA GLY A 230 -7.47 -30.19 -12.40
C GLY A 230 -7.07 -31.63 -12.12
N PHE A 231 -5.76 -31.92 -12.17
CA PHE A 231 -5.21 -33.23 -11.84
C PHE A 231 -5.41 -33.61 -10.38
N TYR A 232 -5.28 -32.66 -9.45
CA TYR A 232 -5.66 -32.87 -8.04
C TYR A 232 -7.10 -33.33 -7.92
N CYS A 233 -8.04 -32.61 -8.55
CA CYS A 233 -9.46 -32.95 -8.47
C CYS A 233 -9.74 -34.33 -9.09
N SER A 234 -9.29 -34.59 -10.32
CA SER A 234 -9.54 -35.87 -10.98
C SER A 234 -8.90 -37.06 -10.24
N HIS A 235 -7.72 -36.86 -9.66
CA HIS A 235 -7.04 -37.92 -8.93
C HIS A 235 -7.71 -38.17 -7.57
N LEU A 236 -8.14 -37.13 -6.87
CA LEU A 236 -8.85 -37.29 -5.60
C LEU A 236 -10.23 -37.93 -5.78
N GLU A 237 -10.94 -37.63 -6.89
CA GLU A 237 -12.16 -38.36 -7.29
C GLU A 237 -11.88 -39.87 -7.37
N ALA A 238 -10.77 -40.27 -8.01
CA ALA A 238 -10.37 -41.67 -8.13
C ALA A 238 -9.94 -42.31 -6.79
N LEU A 239 -9.33 -41.54 -5.88
CA LEU A 239 -8.90 -42.01 -4.55
C LEU A 239 -10.03 -42.06 -3.51
N THR A 240 -11.17 -41.43 -3.78
CA THR A 240 -12.31 -41.36 -2.86
C THR A 240 -13.47 -42.19 -3.38
N ARG A 241 -14.33 -41.60 -4.20
CA ARG A 241 -15.45 -42.26 -4.89
C ARG A 241 -15.93 -41.39 -6.05
N PRO A 242 -16.58 -41.97 -7.08
CA PRO A 242 -17.06 -41.21 -8.24
C PRO A 242 -18.03 -40.06 -7.93
N GLU A 243 -18.79 -40.17 -6.83
CA GLU A 243 -19.77 -39.16 -6.41
C GLU A 243 -19.18 -38.02 -5.57
N CYS A 244 -17.94 -38.18 -5.09
CA CYS A 244 -17.22 -37.11 -4.41
C CYS A 244 -16.84 -36.04 -5.45
N VAL A 245 -17.09 -34.77 -5.15
CA VAL A 245 -16.65 -33.64 -5.97
C VAL A 245 -15.57 -32.86 -5.22
N PRO A 246 -14.28 -33.08 -5.51
CA PRO A 246 -13.18 -32.31 -4.95
C PRO A 246 -13.18 -30.87 -5.43
N LEU A 247 -12.80 -29.92 -4.57
CA LEU A 247 -12.59 -28.52 -4.95
C LEU A 247 -11.15 -28.12 -4.63
N PHE A 248 -10.50 -27.38 -5.53
CA PHE A 248 -9.26 -26.67 -5.22
C PHE A 248 -9.54 -25.18 -5.08
N LEU A 249 -9.06 -24.58 -4.00
CA LEU A 249 -9.13 -23.14 -3.74
C LEU A 249 -7.71 -22.59 -3.63
N ASN A 250 -7.37 -21.64 -4.49
CA ASN A 250 -6.05 -21.01 -4.39
C ASN A 250 -5.96 -20.14 -3.14
N SER A 251 -4.82 -20.15 -2.45
CA SER A 251 -4.61 -19.33 -1.25
C SER A 251 -4.12 -17.93 -1.62
N THR A 252 -3.04 -17.44 -1.03
CA THR A 252 -2.37 -16.19 -1.39
C THR A 252 -1.19 -16.49 -2.30
N GLU A 253 -1.47 -16.75 -3.58
CA GLU A 253 -0.50 -17.24 -4.57
C GLU A 253 0.31 -16.16 -5.30
N GLY A 254 0.11 -14.88 -4.99
CA GLY A 254 0.64 -13.77 -5.80
C GLY A 254 2.14 -13.87 -6.08
N ASN A 255 2.94 -14.28 -5.09
CA ASN A 255 4.38 -14.50 -5.22
C ASN A 255 4.81 -15.97 -5.04
N GLN A 256 3.88 -16.91 -5.17
CA GLN A 256 4.12 -18.35 -5.00
C GLN A 256 4.16 -19.06 -6.36
N THR A 257 4.74 -20.26 -6.43
CA THR A 257 4.71 -21.13 -7.62
C THR A 257 4.72 -22.59 -7.20
N ILE A 258 4.15 -23.46 -8.02
CA ILE A 258 4.13 -24.91 -7.79
C ILE A 258 5.46 -25.58 -8.18
N GLY A 259 5.93 -26.52 -7.35
CA GLY A 259 7.07 -27.40 -7.56
C GLY A 259 8.46 -26.76 -7.37
N SER A 260 9.46 -27.55 -6.99
CA SER A 260 10.84 -27.08 -6.79
C SER A 260 11.64 -26.90 -8.10
N PRO A 261 12.36 -25.78 -8.31
CA PRO A 261 13.40 -25.70 -9.34
C PRO A 261 14.55 -26.70 -9.01
N PRO A 262 15.08 -27.53 -9.93
CA PRO A 262 14.88 -27.61 -11.37
C PRO A 262 14.39 -29.02 -11.78
N GLN A 263 13.14 -29.37 -11.51
CA GLN A 263 12.57 -30.57 -12.14
C GLN A 263 12.18 -30.20 -13.58
N ASN A 264 13.19 -30.24 -14.46
CA ASN A 264 13.12 -30.04 -15.92
C ASN A 264 12.26 -31.12 -16.61
N LYS A 265 10.98 -31.16 -16.27
CA LYS A 265 9.96 -31.81 -17.10
C LYS A 265 9.13 -30.68 -17.69
N THR A 266 9.40 -30.39 -18.97
CA THR A 266 8.61 -29.44 -19.76
C THR A 266 7.29 -30.06 -20.23
N ASP A 267 7.14 -31.39 -20.10
CA ASP A 267 5.92 -32.12 -20.47
C ASP A 267 4.77 -32.01 -19.42
N TRP A 268 3.60 -32.50 -19.81
CA TRP A 268 2.43 -32.66 -18.94
C TRP A 268 2.69 -33.50 -17.69
N GLY A 269 3.74 -34.33 -17.69
CA GLY A 269 4.08 -35.23 -16.59
C GLY A 269 4.47 -34.49 -15.31
N ARG A 270 5.00 -33.26 -15.41
CA ARG A 270 5.17 -32.39 -14.23
C ARG A 270 3.82 -31.97 -13.65
N THR A 271 2.98 -31.37 -14.48
CA THR A 271 1.66 -30.84 -14.07
C THR A 271 0.79 -31.93 -13.43
N GLU A 272 0.77 -33.12 -14.03
CA GLU A 272 0.06 -34.28 -13.47
C GLU A 272 0.66 -34.74 -12.14
N ALA A 273 1.99 -34.82 -12.04
CA ALA A 273 2.66 -35.28 -10.83
C ALA A 273 2.38 -34.36 -9.62
N GLU A 274 2.44 -33.04 -9.81
CA GLU A 274 2.15 -32.07 -8.74
C GLU A 274 0.71 -32.21 -8.24
N GLY A 275 -0.26 -32.30 -9.16
CA GLY A 275 -1.68 -32.50 -8.81
C GLY A 275 -1.92 -33.83 -8.10
N ARG A 276 -1.30 -34.92 -8.58
CA ARG A 276 -1.38 -36.25 -7.96
C ARG A 276 -0.79 -36.24 -6.55
N THR A 277 0.39 -35.69 -6.36
CA THR A 277 1.04 -35.64 -5.04
C THR A 277 0.21 -34.83 -4.05
N LEU A 278 -0.40 -33.72 -4.47
CA LEU A 278 -1.33 -32.99 -3.61
C LEU A 278 -2.55 -33.85 -3.23
N ALA A 279 -3.14 -34.56 -4.19
CA ALA A 279 -4.31 -35.42 -3.94
C ALA A 279 -4.00 -36.58 -3.00
N GLU A 280 -2.85 -37.24 -3.16
CA GLU A 280 -2.38 -38.31 -2.29
C GLU A 280 -2.20 -37.80 -0.85
N ARG A 281 -1.53 -36.66 -0.65
CA ARG A 281 -1.35 -36.05 0.69
C ARG A 281 -2.68 -35.69 1.34
N VAL A 282 -3.58 -35.06 0.59
CA VAL A 282 -4.92 -34.71 1.09
C VAL A 282 -5.69 -35.98 1.47
N LYS A 283 -5.64 -37.03 0.64
CA LYS A 283 -6.27 -38.32 0.91
C LYS A 283 -5.75 -38.96 2.20
N GLU A 284 -4.43 -38.93 2.42
CA GLU A 284 -3.79 -39.46 3.63
C GLU A 284 -4.23 -38.73 4.91
N ALA A 285 -4.58 -37.44 4.83
CA ALA A 285 -5.04 -36.67 5.98
C ALA A 285 -6.52 -36.86 6.32
N LEU A 286 -7.37 -37.29 5.37
CA LEU A 286 -8.82 -37.40 5.60
C LEU A 286 -9.20 -38.19 6.86
N PRO A 287 -8.59 -39.34 7.18
CA PRO A 287 -8.93 -40.10 8.39
C PRO A 287 -8.64 -39.37 9.71
N SER A 288 -7.85 -38.29 9.69
CA SER A 288 -7.57 -37.49 10.89
C SER A 288 -8.55 -36.32 11.09
N ILE A 289 -9.40 -36.04 10.09
CA ILE A 289 -10.40 -34.98 10.15
C ILE A 289 -11.66 -35.53 10.83
N THR A 290 -12.09 -34.87 11.91
CA THR A 290 -13.34 -35.22 12.59
C THR A 290 -14.48 -34.39 12.03
N CYS A 291 -15.44 -35.04 11.40
CA CYS A 291 -16.65 -34.41 10.89
C CYS A 291 -17.77 -34.38 11.95
N GLY A 292 -18.52 -33.29 11.99
CA GLY A 292 -19.69 -33.15 12.87
C GLY A 292 -20.73 -32.20 12.30
N GLU A 293 -21.74 -31.87 13.10
CA GLU A 293 -22.70 -30.81 12.76
C GLU A 293 -21.96 -29.47 12.57
N ALA A 294 -22.46 -28.63 11.67
CA ALA A 294 -21.88 -27.32 11.37
C ALA A 294 -22.71 -26.20 11.97
N THR A 295 -22.04 -25.15 12.42
CA THR A 295 -22.59 -23.80 12.46
C THR A 295 -21.89 -22.97 11.39
N LEU A 296 -22.67 -22.42 10.48
CA LEU A 296 -22.22 -21.66 9.33
C LEU A 296 -22.54 -20.18 9.54
N ARG A 297 -21.55 -19.33 9.28
CA ARG A 297 -21.75 -17.88 9.23
C ARG A 297 -21.01 -17.29 8.04
N VAL A 298 -21.76 -16.65 7.16
CA VAL A 298 -21.20 -15.80 6.09
C VAL A 298 -21.30 -14.35 6.55
N ALA A 299 -20.17 -13.65 6.54
CA ALA A 299 -20.11 -12.22 6.74
C ALA A 299 -19.63 -11.55 5.46
N SER A 300 -20.29 -10.46 5.07
CA SER A 300 -19.95 -9.69 3.87
C SER A 300 -19.91 -8.20 4.17
N ALA A 301 -19.07 -7.49 3.42
CA ALA A 301 -19.03 -6.04 3.40
C ALA A 301 -18.65 -5.54 2.01
N GLU A 302 -19.10 -4.34 1.66
CA GLU A 302 -18.70 -3.63 0.45
C GLU A 302 -17.98 -2.31 0.78
N PRO A 303 -16.80 -2.36 1.42
CA PRO A 303 -16.05 -1.17 1.80
C PRO A 303 -15.50 -0.42 0.57
N ASP A 304 -15.25 0.87 0.76
CA ASP A 304 -14.46 1.65 -0.19
C ASP A 304 -12.99 1.20 -0.16
N LEU A 305 -12.44 0.98 -1.35
CA LEU A 305 -11.03 0.69 -1.56
C LEU A 305 -10.18 1.95 -1.33
N PRO A 306 -8.90 1.81 -0.92
CA PRO A 306 -7.98 2.93 -0.90
C PRO A 306 -7.91 3.64 -2.26
N LEU A 307 -7.57 4.93 -2.26
CA LEU A 307 -7.48 5.70 -3.50
C LEU A 307 -6.32 5.21 -4.38
N SER A 308 -6.57 5.13 -5.69
CA SER A 308 -5.61 4.68 -6.69
C SER A 308 -5.44 5.73 -7.80
N LEU A 309 -4.24 5.85 -8.35
CA LEU A 309 -4.02 6.57 -9.61
C LEU A 309 -4.73 5.91 -10.79
N ALA A 310 -5.09 4.63 -10.68
CA ALA A 310 -5.83 3.89 -11.69
C ALA A 310 -7.36 3.92 -11.44
N GLY A 311 -7.87 4.93 -10.71
CA GLY A 311 -9.27 4.99 -10.25
C GLY A 311 -10.33 5.00 -11.36
N ASP A 312 -9.96 5.31 -12.60
CA ASP A 312 -10.86 5.21 -13.77
C ASP A 312 -10.92 3.79 -14.35
N MET A 313 -9.92 2.96 -14.07
CA MET A 313 -9.82 1.56 -14.54
C MET A 313 -10.19 0.56 -13.45
N MET A 314 -9.88 0.88 -12.20
CA MET A 314 -10.05 0.05 -11.02
C MET A 314 -11.32 0.45 -10.26
N PRO A 315 -12.05 -0.50 -9.65
CA PRO A 315 -13.25 -0.18 -8.90
C PRO A 315 -12.95 0.61 -7.63
N LYS A 316 -13.98 1.32 -7.14
CA LYS A 316 -13.92 2.10 -5.88
C LYS A 316 -14.38 1.31 -4.66
N LYS A 317 -15.13 0.23 -4.88
CA LYS A 317 -15.66 -0.66 -3.85
C LYS A 317 -15.36 -2.10 -4.24
N VAL A 318 -15.32 -2.98 -3.24
CA VAL A 318 -15.14 -4.41 -3.47
C VAL A 318 -15.96 -5.21 -2.48
N LEU A 319 -16.50 -6.34 -2.92
CA LEU A 319 -17.14 -7.31 -2.03
C LEU A 319 -16.04 -8.08 -1.28
N LEU A 320 -16.00 -7.94 0.04
CA LEU A 320 -15.20 -8.80 0.92
C LEU A 320 -16.12 -9.77 1.65
N GLN A 321 -15.65 -11.01 1.80
CA GLN A 321 -16.40 -12.03 2.50
C GLN A 321 -15.52 -12.88 3.41
N ALA A 322 -16.11 -13.31 4.52
CA ALA A 322 -15.57 -14.35 5.36
C ALA A 322 -16.63 -15.44 5.58
N LEU A 323 -16.21 -16.70 5.56
CA LEU A 323 -17.02 -17.85 5.91
C LEU A 323 -16.44 -18.47 7.18
N GLU A 324 -17.27 -18.64 8.19
CA GLU A 324 -16.96 -19.43 9.37
C GLU A 324 -17.70 -20.76 9.32
N ILE A 325 -16.95 -21.84 9.50
CA ILE A 325 -17.48 -23.20 9.67
C ILE A 325 -16.97 -23.67 11.04
N ASN A 326 -17.84 -23.63 12.05
CA ASN A 326 -17.47 -23.91 13.44
C ASN A 326 -16.33 -23.00 13.96
N ASP A 327 -15.09 -23.50 13.99
CA ASP A 327 -13.87 -22.81 14.42
C ASP A 327 -12.84 -22.64 13.29
N LEU A 328 -13.20 -22.95 12.04
CA LEU A 328 -12.46 -22.57 10.84
C LEU A 328 -12.92 -21.20 10.34
N LEU A 329 -11.97 -20.32 10.02
CA LEU A 329 -12.20 -19.09 9.28
C LEU A 329 -11.69 -19.21 7.84
N VAL A 330 -12.52 -18.86 6.85
CA VAL A 330 -12.11 -18.74 5.45
C VAL A 330 -12.30 -17.29 5.00
N THR A 331 -11.26 -16.64 4.49
CA THR A 331 -11.32 -15.25 4.00
C THR A 331 -11.13 -15.19 2.50
N PHE A 332 -12.03 -14.50 1.80
CA PHE A 332 -12.06 -14.43 0.34
C PHE A 332 -11.49 -13.11 -0.18
N LEU A 333 -10.35 -13.19 -0.88
CA LEU A 333 -9.59 -12.07 -1.40
C LEU A 333 -9.91 -11.83 -2.89
N PRO A 334 -10.14 -10.57 -3.32
CA PRO A 334 -10.60 -10.22 -4.66
C PRO A 334 -9.44 -10.09 -5.67
N GLY A 335 -8.44 -10.98 -5.62
CA GLY A 335 -7.24 -10.90 -6.45
C GLY A 335 -6.11 -11.78 -5.94
N GLU A 336 -4.89 -11.46 -6.37
CA GLU A 336 -3.67 -12.24 -6.17
C GLU A 336 -2.81 -11.62 -5.06
N ALA A 337 -3.16 -11.89 -3.80
CA ALA A 337 -2.37 -11.41 -2.68
C ALA A 337 -1.05 -12.19 -2.56
N CYS A 338 0.05 -11.48 -2.28
CA CYS A 338 1.31 -12.10 -1.88
C CYS A 338 1.16 -12.85 -0.55
N VAL A 339 1.96 -13.89 -0.37
CA VAL A 339 1.79 -14.85 0.73
C VAL A 339 1.87 -14.23 2.14
N GLU A 340 2.66 -13.16 2.28
CA GLU A 340 2.84 -12.40 3.51
C GLU A 340 1.49 -11.93 4.09
N ILE A 341 0.59 -11.47 3.22
CA ILE A 341 -0.74 -10.99 3.62
C ILE A 341 -1.58 -12.15 4.17
N GLY A 342 -1.54 -13.31 3.52
CA GLY A 342 -2.26 -14.51 3.95
C GLY A 342 -1.73 -15.06 5.28
N LEU A 343 -0.41 -15.08 5.47
CA LEU A 343 0.22 -15.51 6.71
C LEU A 343 -0.15 -14.61 7.90
N GLU A 344 -0.19 -13.31 7.69
CA GLU A 344 -0.59 -12.35 8.74
C GLU A 344 -2.08 -12.43 9.06
N LEU A 345 -2.95 -12.60 8.06
CA LEU A 345 -4.38 -12.86 8.28
C LEU A 345 -4.59 -14.15 9.11
N ARG A 346 -3.83 -15.21 8.81
CA ARG A 346 -3.86 -16.45 9.58
C ARG A 346 -3.44 -16.22 11.02
N ARG A 347 -2.29 -15.56 11.26
CA ARG A 347 -1.80 -15.25 12.61
C ARG A 347 -2.86 -14.53 13.43
N ARG A 348 -3.48 -13.48 12.86
CA ARG A 348 -4.54 -12.70 13.51
C ARG A 348 -5.77 -13.54 13.83
N ALA A 349 -6.21 -14.40 12.91
CA ALA A 349 -7.35 -15.28 13.15
C ALA A 349 -7.08 -16.28 14.29
N LEU A 350 -5.90 -16.90 14.31
CA LEU A 350 -5.52 -17.82 15.40
C LEU A 350 -5.47 -17.10 16.76
N GLU A 351 -4.99 -15.85 16.80
CA GLU A 351 -5.02 -15.00 18.01
C GLU A 351 -6.43 -14.66 18.50
N LYS A 352 -7.43 -14.68 17.60
CA LYS A 352 -8.86 -14.55 17.95
C LYS A 352 -9.53 -15.87 18.30
N GLY A 353 -8.76 -16.96 18.38
CA GLY A 353 -9.23 -18.26 18.84
C GLY A 353 -9.93 -19.10 17.78
N TYR A 354 -9.71 -18.84 16.48
CA TYR A 354 -10.01 -19.82 15.44
C TYR A 354 -8.99 -20.97 15.49
N ALA A 355 -9.41 -22.20 15.18
CA ALA A 355 -8.52 -23.37 15.15
C ALA A 355 -7.66 -23.41 13.87
N ALA A 356 -8.19 -22.91 12.77
CA ALA A 356 -7.50 -22.77 11.49
C ALA A 356 -8.01 -21.55 10.72
N GLN A 357 -7.18 -21.05 9.80
CA GLN A 357 -7.60 -20.02 8.84
C GLN A 357 -7.07 -20.33 7.44
N PHE A 358 -7.98 -20.24 6.47
CA PHE A 358 -7.73 -20.42 5.03
C PHE A 358 -7.96 -19.08 4.32
N SER A 359 -6.94 -18.60 3.61
CA SER A 359 -7.12 -17.49 2.68
C SER A 359 -7.49 -18.07 1.32
N VAL A 360 -8.43 -17.44 0.61
CA VAL A 360 -8.83 -17.86 -0.73
C VAL A 360 -8.72 -16.67 -1.67
N GLY A 361 -7.72 -16.70 -2.54
CA GLY A 361 -7.51 -15.71 -3.60
C GLY A 361 -8.57 -15.81 -4.70
N LEU A 362 -8.57 -14.80 -5.59
CA LEU A 362 -9.37 -14.77 -6.82
C LEU A 362 -10.87 -15.05 -6.63
N ALA A 363 -11.39 -14.58 -5.50
CA ALA A 363 -12.78 -14.81 -5.12
C ALA A 363 -13.64 -13.60 -5.45
N ASN A 364 -14.74 -13.84 -6.17
CA ASN A 364 -15.79 -12.91 -6.55
C ASN A 364 -15.40 -11.72 -7.45
N ASP A 365 -14.13 -11.36 -7.51
CA ASP A 365 -13.60 -10.27 -8.34
C ASP A 365 -12.12 -10.53 -8.67
N TYR A 366 -11.56 -9.69 -9.53
CA TYR A 366 -10.15 -9.73 -9.90
C TYR A 366 -9.55 -8.34 -10.00
N LEU A 367 -8.84 -7.96 -8.94
CA LEU A 367 -8.21 -6.64 -8.78
C LEU A 367 -6.69 -6.69 -8.92
N MET A 368 -6.19 -7.65 -9.72
CA MET A 368 -4.76 -7.86 -9.95
C MET A 368 -4.05 -8.28 -8.64
N TYR A 369 -2.88 -7.69 -8.35
CA TYR A 369 -2.01 -8.13 -7.26
C TYR A 369 -2.14 -7.24 -6.02
N PHE A 370 -1.84 -7.84 -4.87
CA PHE A 370 -1.67 -7.11 -3.61
C PHE A 370 -0.34 -7.48 -2.97
N THR A 371 0.58 -6.52 -2.89
CA THR A 371 1.86 -6.70 -2.20
C THR A 371 1.85 -6.15 -0.78
N PRO A 372 2.56 -6.77 0.17
CA PRO A 372 2.87 -6.13 1.44
C PRO A 372 3.71 -4.87 1.21
N ARG A 373 3.71 -3.95 2.20
CA ARG A 373 4.46 -2.69 2.16
C ARG A 373 5.95 -2.90 1.86
N SER A 374 6.54 -3.97 2.40
CA SER A 374 7.95 -4.34 2.18
C SER A 374 8.30 -4.61 0.71
N LEU A 375 7.32 -5.02 -0.11
CA LEU A 375 7.52 -5.30 -1.53
C LEU A 375 7.05 -4.16 -2.45
N TYR A 376 6.38 -3.13 -1.91
CA TYR A 376 5.77 -2.07 -2.72
C TYR A 376 6.80 -1.24 -3.51
N ALA A 377 8.01 -1.08 -2.97
CA ALA A 377 9.12 -0.37 -3.59
C ALA A 377 9.92 -1.24 -4.59
N GLU A 378 9.66 -2.56 -4.61
CA GLU A 378 10.42 -3.50 -5.42
C GLU A 378 10.02 -3.42 -6.90
N TYR A 379 11.00 -3.54 -7.80
CA TYR A 379 10.73 -3.59 -9.24
C TYR A 379 10.47 -5.04 -9.67
N ASN A 380 9.36 -5.60 -9.18
CA ASN A 380 8.87 -6.93 -9.56
C ASN A 380 7.45 -6.84 -10.15
N TYR A 381 6.96 -7.97 -10.66
CA TYR A 381 5.69 -8.01 -11.37
C TYR A 381 4.50 -7.72 -10.43
N GLU A 382 4.48 -8.33 -9.24
CA GLU A 382 3.42 -8.17 -8.25
C GLU A 382 3.28 -6.71 -7.80
N ALA A 383 4.40 -6.04 -7.51
CA ALA A 383 4.43 -4.63 -7.13
C ALA A 383 3.96 -3.75 -8.30
N SER A 384 4.38 -4.07 -9.53
CA SER A 384 3.95 -3.37 -10.75
C SER A 384 2.49 -3.62 -11.13
N MET A 385 1.79 -4.50 -10.41
CA MET A 385 0.37 -4.78 -10.60
C MET A 385 -0.44 -4.51 -9.32
N SER A 386 0.14 -3.78 -8.36
CA SER A 386 -0.49 -3.34 -7.11
C SER A 386 -0.86 -1.86 -7.18
N PHE A 387 -2.17 -1.56 -7.18
CA PHE A 387 -2.71 -0.25 -7.53
C PHE A 387 -3.22 0.61 -6.36
N TYR A 388 -3.49 0.01 -5.20
CA TYR A 388 -4.20 0.66 -4.08
C TYR A 388 -3.29 1.20 -2.97
N GLY A 389 -2.04 1.50 -3.32
CA GLY A 389 -1.07 2.02 -2.36
C GLY A 389 -0.46 0.94 -1.45
N PRO A 390 0.54 1.33 -0.66
CA PRO A 390 1.30 0.41 0.19
C PRO A 390 0.58 -0.01 1.48
N LEU A 391 -0.47 0.70 1.90
CA LEU A 391 -1.27 0.37 3.09
C LEU A 391 -2.44 -0.57 2.78
N MET A 392 -2.44 -1.19 1.59
CA MET A 392 -3.50 -2.14 1.21
C MET A 392 -3.54 -3.35 2.13
N GLU A 393 -2.40 -3.80 2.64
CA GLU A 393 -2.34 -4.90 3.62
C GLU A 393 -3.02 -4.51 4.95
N ASP A 394 -2.74 -3.32 5.49
CA ASP A 394 -3.38 -2.80 6.71
C ASP A 394 -4.88 -2.65 6.55
N TRP A 395 -5.31 -2.21 5.37
CA TRP A 395 -6.72 -2.12 5.00
C TRP A 395 -7.36 -3.51 5.02
N PHE A 396 -6.75 -4.52 4.40
CA PHE A 396 -7.26 -5.90 4.45
C PHE A 396 -7.34 -6.43 5.87
N TYR A 397 -6.28 -6.26 6.67
CA TYR A 397 -6.28 -6.72 8.05
C TYR A 397 -7.42 -6.09 8.85
N THR A 398 -7.67 -4.80 8.66
CA THR A 398 -8.79 -4.08 9.29
C THR A 398 -10.14 -4.61 8.83
N GLN A 399 -10.36 -4.72 7.51
CA GLN A 399 -11.65 -5.16 6.98
C GLN A 399 -11.97 -6.61 7.34
N PHE A 400 -11.03 -7.54 7.23
CA PHE A 400 -11.28 -8.94 7.60
C PHE A 400 -11.45 -9.13 9.10
N THR A 401 -10.75 -8.35 9.95
CA THR A 401 -11.00 -8.38 11.40
C THR A 401 -12.45 -7.99 11.72
N ARG A 402 -13.03 -7.01 11.01
CA ARG A 402 -14.45 -6.62 11.18
C ARG A 402 -15.45 -7.69 10.76
N LEU A 403 -15.05 -8.61 9.88
CA LEU A 403 -15.91 -9.70 9.43
C LEU A 403 -15.90 -10.91 10.38
N MET A 404 -14.91 -11.04 11.27
CA MET A 404 -14.79 -12.15 12.23
C MET A 404 -15.82 -12.05 13.36
N SER A 405 -16.54 -13.13 13.65
CA SER A 405 -17.45 -13.21 14.80
C SER A 405 -16.72 -13.24 16.16
N ARG A 406 -15.47 -13.75 16.16
CA ARG A 406 -14.63 -13.88 17.36
C ARG A 406 -13.74 -12.66 17.61
N ALA A 407 -13.86 -11.63 16.78
CA ALA A 407 -13.18 -10.36 17.01
C ALA A 407 -14.15 -9.36 17.63
N GLU A 408 -13.69 -8.63 18.64
CA GLU A 408 -14.32 -7.35 18.96
C GLU A 408 -14.16 -6.43 17.75
N ALA A 409 -15.24 -5.75 17.35
CA ALA A 409 -15.16 -4.77 16.30
C ALA A 409 -14.10 -3.73 16.68
N ALA A 410 -13.01 -3.67 15.93
CA ALA A 410 -12.00 -2.64 16.13
C ALA A 410 -12.71 -1.29 15.95
N PRO A 411 -12.71 -0.41 16.97
CA PRO A 411 -13.29 0.91 16.81
C PRO A 411 -12.60 1.59 15.63
N ASP A 412 -13.36 2.36 14.86
CA ASP A 412 -12.73 3.28 13.91
C ASP A 412 -11.67 4.07 14.69
N PRO A 413 -10.44 4.23 14.15
CA PRO A 413 -9.46 5.09 14.79
C PRO A 413 -10.14 6.44 15.04
N PRO A 414 -10.04 6.99 16.26
CA PRO A 414 -10.69 8.24 16.58
C PRO A 414 -10.31 9.26 15.52
N ALA A 415 -11.29 10.05 15.05
CA ALA A 415 -11.01 11.12 14.13
C ALA A 415 -9.90 11.97 14.75
N ALA A 416 -8.70 11.95 14.14
CA ALA A 416 -7.55 12.59 14.77
C ALA A 416 -7.92 14.03 15.16
N GLU A 417 -7.57 14.42 16.38
CA GLU A 417 -8.05 15.66 16.97
C GLU A 417 -7.69 16.87 16.07
N PRO A 418 -8.54 17.92 16.06
CA PRO A 418 -8.21 19.14 15.35
C PRO A 418 -6.86 19.67 15.83
N GLN A 419 -5.89 19.68 14.93
CA GLN A 419 -4.55 20.21 15.18
C GLN A 419 -4.63 21.73 15.34
N ALA A 420 -3.80 22.30 16.22
CA ALA A 420 -3.75 23.76 16.39
C ALA A 420 -3.06 24.38 15.17
N ARG A 421 -3.87 25.08 14.36
CA ARG A 421 -3.43 25.89 13.21
C ARG A 421 -3.49 27.36 13.61
N GLU A 422 -2.38 28.06 13.43
CA GLU A 422 -2.25 29.50 13.66
C GLU A 422 -1.70 30.15 12.40
N ASP A 423 -2.25 31.30 12.01
CA ASP A 423 -1.70 32.08 10.89
C ASP A 423 -0.54 32.95 11.40
N LEU A 424 0.55 32.97 10.63
CA LEU A 424 1.75 33.76 10.87
C LEU A 424 1.82 34.95 9.89
N PRO A 425 2.64 35.98 10.18
CA PRO A 425 2.93 37.05 9.22
C PRO A 425 3.39 36.52 7.85
N GLY A 426 3.06 37.23 6.78
CA GLY A 426 3.40 36.83 5.41
C GLY A 426 2.54 35.70 4.83
N GLY A 427 1.41 35.37 5.48
CA GLY A 427 0.49 34.33 5.03
C GLY A 427 0.97 32.90 5.33
N ALA A 428 2.02 32.75 6.13
CA ALA A 428 2.52 31.45 6.56
C ALA A 428 1.63 30.83 7.64
N VAL A 429 1.81 29.52 7.89
CA VAL A 429 1.01 28.78 8.88
C VAL A 429 1.93 28.11 9.91
N LEU A 430 1.61 28.26 11.19
CA LEU A 430 2.12 27.42 12.27
C LEU A 430 1.13 26.29 12.54
N LEU A 431 1.63 25.06 12.56
CA LEU A 431 0.84 23.86 12.72
C LEU A 431 1.45 22.97 13.83
N ARG A 432 0.68 22.67 14.87
CA ARG A 432 1.13 21.83 16.01
C ARG A 432 0.47 20.45 16.01
N LEU A 433 1.30 19.41 15.97
CA LEU A 433 0.90 18.02 15.71
C LEU A 433 1.37 17.09 16.82
N ALA A 434 0.61 16.04 17.09
CA ALA A 434 1.01 14.97 17.99
C ALA A 434 0.47 13.61 17.51
N GLY A 435 1.13 12.53 17.93
CA GLY A 435 0.76 11.15 17.62
C GLY A 435 1.85 10.37 16.90
N ASP A 436 1.53 9.14 16.52
CA ASP A 436 2.37 8.34 15.64
C ASP A 436 2.52 8.99 14.25
N PRO A 437 3.53 8.59 13.45
CA PRO A 437 3.80 9.24 12.17
C PRO A 437 2.63 9.23 11.18
N LYS A 438 1.84 8.14 11.13
CA LYS A 438 0.65 8.06 10.25
C LYS A 438 -0.40 9.07 10.70
N THR A 439 -0.69 9.12 12.00
CA THR A 439 -1.65 10.07 12.59
C THR A 439 -1.23 11.52 12.36
N VAL A 440 0.05 11.84 12.55
CA VAL A 440 0.63 13.16 12.24
C VAL A 440 0.43 13.52 10.76
N GLY A 441 0.74 12.58 9.87
CA GLY A 441 0.56 12.73 8.43
C GLY A 441 -0.89 12.96 8.03
N GLU A 442 -1.82 12.12 8.54
CA GLU A 442 -3.26 12.24 8.26
C GLU A 442 -3.80 13.61 8.62
N ALA A 443 -3.49 14.08 9.82
CA ALA A 443 -4.06 15.32 10.27
C ALA A 443 -3.39 16.54 9.58
N ARG A 444 -2.10 16.48 9.25
CA ARG A 444 -1.45 17.46 8.34
C ARG A 444 -2.11 17.46 6.95
N GLY A 445 -2.39 16.27 6.41
CA GLY A 445 -3.05 16.09 5.11
C GLY A 445 -4.44 16.70 5.08
N ARG A 446 -5.22 16.57 6.16
CA ARG A 446 -6.55 17.19 6.27
C ARG A 446 -6.48 18.71 6.33
N VAL A 447 -5.53 19.27 7.09
CA VAL A 447 -5.35 20.73 7.20
C VAL A 447 -5.02 21.35 5.84
N PHE A 448 -4.23 20.65 5.01
CA PHE A 448 -3.76 21.16 3.72
C PHE A 448 -4.35 20.42 2.51
N ALA A 449 -5.52 19.77 2.65
CA ALA A 449 -6.08 18.91 1.62
C ALA A 449 -6.23 19.65 0.27
N ASP A 450 -6.77 20.87 0.28
CA ASP A 450 -6.98 21.65 -0.94
C ASP A 450 -5.66 22.08 -1.59
N ASN A 451 -4.68 22.50 -0.78
CA ASN A 451 -3.35 22.86 -1.27
C ASN A 451 -2.66 21.64 -1.92
N LEU A 452 -2.68 20.48 -1.25
CA LEU A 452 -2.09 19.24 -1.76
C LEU A 452 -2.74 18.79 -3.08
N LYS A 453 -4.08 18.82 -3.16
CA LYS A 453 -4.82 18.50 -4.39
C LYS A 453 -4.50 19.47 -5.52
N GLN A 454 -4.40 20.76 -5.22
CA GLN A 454 -4.04 21.78 -6.20
C GLN A 454 -2.62 21.55 -6.73
N ARG A 455 -1.64 21.27 -5.85
CA ARG A 455 -0.26 20.96 -6.24
C ARG A 455 -0.15 19.70 -7.07
N TRP A 456 -0.85 18.64 -6.69
CA TRP A 456 -0.97 17.44 -7.50
C TRP A 456 -1.51 17.74 -8.91
N LEU A 457 -2.62 18.49 -8.98
CA LEU A 457 -3.28 18.83 -10.24
C LEU A 457 -2.36 19.65 -11.15
N GLU A 458 -1.74 20.71 -10.61
CA GLU A 458 -0.93 21.66 -11.38
C GLU A 458 0.41 21.09 -11.80
N ARG A 459 1.08 20.33 -10.92
CA ARG A 459 2.46 19.91 -11.12
C ARG A 459 2.60 18.53 -11.74
N VAL A 460 1.59 17.67 -11.64
CA VAL A 460 1.69 16.29 -12.14
C VAL A 460 0.55 15.97 -13.10
N GLU A 461 -0.69 16.06 -12.64
CA GLU A 461 -1.83 15.56 -13.41
C GLU A 461 -2.06 16.35 -14.71
N ARG A 462 -2.06 17.68 -14.65
CA ARG A 462 -2.30 18.55 -15.81
C ARG A 462 -1.17 18.45 -16.86
N PRO A 463 0.13 18.51 -16.52
CA PRO A 463 1.21 18.29 -17.49
C PRO A 463 1.16 16.91 -18.15
N VAL A 464 0.85 15.86 -17.38
CA VAL A 464 0.65 14.50 -17.91
C VAL A 464 -0.50 14.47 -18.90
N LYS A 465 -1.65 15.06 -18.55
CA LYS A 465 -2.83 15.15 -19.43
C LYS A 465 -2.58 16.01 -20.68
N ALA A 466 -1.78 17.06 -20.56
CA ALA A 466 -1.38 17.91 -21.68
C ALA A 466 -0.34 17.24 -22.61
N GLY A 467 0.17 16.06 -22.24
CA GLY A 467 1.18 15.33 -23.01
C GLY A 467 2.61 15.87 -22.83
N GLU A 468 2.81 16.87 -21.97
CA GLU A 468 4.12 17.49 -21.71
C GLU A 468 5.12 16.47 -21.16
N TRP A 469 4.62 15.43 -20.46
CA TRP A 469 5.43 14.38 -19.85
C TRP A 469 5.46 13.09 -20.67
N THR A 470 5.14 13.17 -21.97
CA THR A 470 5.24 12.03 -22.88
C THR A 470 6.62 12.03 -23.55
N PRO A 471 7.39 10.93 -23.47
CA PRO A 471 8.63 10.84 -24.23
C PRO A 471 8.30 10.95 -25.74
N PRO A 472 8.96 11.81 -26.53
CA PRO A 472 8.59 12.09 -27.92
C PRO A 472 8.58 10.86 -28.84
N LYS A 473 9.29 9.79 -28.47
CA LYS A 473 9.40 8.52 -29.21
C LYS A 473 8.64 7.35 -28.55
N SER A 474 7.84 7.61 -27.51
CA SER A 474 7.08 6.58 -26.82
C SER A 474 5.86 6.11 -27.61
N LEU A 475 5.27 4.98 -27.20
CA LEU A 475 3.98 4.52 -27.72
C LEU A 475 2.86 5.56 -27.48
N TRP A 476 2.94 6.32 -26.38
CA TRP A 476 1.97 7.34 -26.00
C TRP A 476 1.88 8.49 -27.02
N ALA A 477 3.01 8.92 -27.57
CA ALA A 477 3.07 9.94 -28.61
C ALA A 477 2.39 9.51 -29.93
N LYS A 478 2.00 8.22 -30.05
CA LYS A 478 1.29 7.66 -31.20
C LYS A 478 -0.22 7.50 -30.95
N PHE A 479 -0.72 7.79 -29.75
CA PHE A 479 -2.16 7.72 -29.48
C PHE A 479 -2.90 8.83 -30.25
N PRO A 480 -4.01 8.51 -30.93
CA PRO A 480 -4.93 9.50 -31.49
C PRO A 480 -5.33 10.57 -30.46
N ALA A 481 -5.36 11.85 -30.89
CA ALA A 481 -5.61 13.00 -30.02
C ALA A 481 -6.98 13.02 -29.31
N PHE A 482 -7.93 12.16 -29.72
CA PHE A 482 -9.23 12.01 -29.04
C PHE A 482 -9.19 11.02 -27.87
N MET A 483 -8.11 10.25 -27.71
CA MET A 483 -7.93 9.36 -26.56
C MET A 483 -7.10 10.06 -25.49
N ASP A 484 -7.55 9.99 -24.23
CA ASP A 484 -6.79 10.49 -23.09
C ASP A 484 -5.90 9.35 -22.52
N PRO A 485 -4.58 9.36 -22.78
CA PRO A 485 -3.68 8.33 -22.27
C PRO A 485 -3.37 8.48 -20.78
N SER A 486 -3.77 9.59 -20.13
CA SER A 486 -3.42 9.89 -18.73
C SER A 486 -3.93 8.83 -17.75
N THR A 487 -5.08 8.23 -18.05
CA THR A 487 -5.69 7.13 -17.27
C THR A 487 -4.77 5.92 -17.13
N LEU A 488 -3.87 5.68 -18.11
CA LEU A 488 -2.83 4.65 -18.06
C LEU A 488 -1.47 5.20 -17.62
N MET A 489 -1.14 6.42 -18.06
CA MET A 489 0.17 7.01 -17.84
C MET A 489 0.43 7.35 -16.37
N LEU A 490 -0.56 7.88 -15.63
CA LEU A 490 -0.41 8.22 -14.22
C LEU A 490 -0.08 7.00 -13.34
N PRO A 491 -0.82 5.87 -13.43
CA PRO A 491 -0.42 4.63 -12.75
C PRO A 491 0.99 4.18 -13.10
N ILE A 492 1.35 4.16 -14.39
CA ILE A 492 2.68 3.73 -14.85
C ILE A 492 3.77 4.62 -14.28
N LEU A 493 3.54 5.93 -14.25
CA LEU A 493 4.46 6.90 -13.69
C LEU A 493 4.65 6.69 -12.18
N GLY A 494 3.54 6.52 -11.44
CA GLY A 494 3.56 6.20 -10.01
C GLY A 494 4.39 4.95 -9.74
N MET A 495 4.14 3.86 -10.48
CA MET A 495 4.88 2.60 -10.36
C MET A 495 6.37 2.74 -10.68
N ALA A 496 6.71 3.43 -11.78
CA ALA A 496 8.09 3.66 -12.17
C ALA A 496 8.87 4.50 -11.14
N ALA A 497 8.17 5.33 -10.37
CA ALA A 497 8.75 6.17 -9.33
C ALA A 497 9.00 5.41 -8.01
N ARG A 498 8.52 4.17 -7.81
CA ARG A 498 8.54 3.53 -6.48
C ARG A 498 9.92 3.06 -6.01
N ARG A 499 10.87 2.77 -6.90
CA ARG A 499 12.19 2.19 -6.51
C ARG A 499 12.93 3.01 -5.44
N PRO A 500 12.99 4.34 -5.51
CA PRO A 500 13.59 5.16 -4.45
C PRO A 500 12.87 5.12 -3.10
N LEU A 501 11.66 4.54 -2.99
CA LEU A 501 11.06 4.28 -1.69
C LEU A 501 11.86 3.23 -0.89
N ARG A 502 12.65 2.38 -1.55
CA ARG A 502 13.45 1.35 -0.88
C ARG A 502 14.44 2.00 0.07
N GLY A 503 14.36 1.66 1.36
CA GLY A 503 15.19 2.25 2.41
C GLY A 503 14.64 3.53 3.01
N THR A 504 13.43 3.97 2.62
CA THR A 504 12.71 5.04 3.34
C THR A 504 12.41 4.56 4.76
N PRO A 505 12.77 5.33 5.80
CA PRO A 505 12.42 4.99 7.18
C PRO A 505 10.91 4.88 7.36
N ASP A 506 10.48 3.90 8.16
CA ASP A 506 9.06 3.64 8.44
C ASP A 506 8.33 4.89 8.96
N SER A 507 9.00 5.72 9.76
CA SER A 507 8.44 6.96 10.30
C SER A 507 8.01 7.92 9.19
N THR A 508 8.91 8.22 8.26
CA THR A 508 8.65 9.10 7.12
C THR A 508 7.67 8.47 6.12
N PHE A 509 7.79 7.15 5.90
CA PHE A 509 6.88 6.42 5.02
C PHE A 509 5.44 6.49 5.50
N LEU A 510 5.21 6.19 6.78
CA LEU A 510 3.88 6.22 7.39
C LEU A 510 3.33 7.65 7.46
N GLU A 511 4.16 8.67 7.71
CA GLU A 511 3.73 10.06 7.62
C GLU A 511 3.28 10.42 6.19
N MET A 512 4.00 10.01 5.15
CA MET A 512 3.56 10.21 3.76
C MET A 512 2.24 9.51 3.45
N ALA A 513 2.08 8.27 3.93
CA ALA A 513 0.85 7.52 3.74
C ALA A 513 -0.34 8.16 4.45
N GLY A 514 -0.12 8.65 5.67
CA GLY A 514 -1.08 9.47 6.39
C GLY A 514 -1.41 10.76 5.63
N LEU A 515 -0.40 11.50 5.16
CA LEU A 515 -0.55 12.73 4.38
C LEU A 515 -1.47 12.53 3.17
N ALA A 516 -1.27 11.43 2.43
CA ALA A 516 -2.12 11.05 1.31
C ALA A 516 -3.57 10.75 1.74
N GLN A 517 -3.75 9.94 2.78
CA GLN A 517 -5.07 9.58 3.31
C GLN A 517 -5.82 10.83 3.80
N GLY A 518 -5.17 11.69 4.57
CA GLY A 518 -5.74 12.93 5.09
C GLY A 518 -6.10 13.93 4.00
N ALA A 519 -5.29 14.01 2.94
CA ALA A 519 -5.58 14.85 1.78
C ALA A 519 -6.68 14.26 0.88
N GLY A 520 -7.03 12.98 1.03
CA GLY A 520 -7.89 12.29 0.07
C GLY A 520 -7.24 12.17 -1.30
N LEU A 521 -5.96 11.82 -1.34
CA LEU A 521 -5.17 11.54 -2.54
C LEU A 521 -4.62 10.10 -2.50
N PRO A 522 -4.40 9.46 -3.67
CA PRO A 522 -3.63 8.21 -3.74
C PRO A 522 -2.22 8.40 -3.15
N PHE A 523 -1.66 7.37 -2.50
CA PHE A 523 -0.28 7.41 -2.01
C PHE A 523 0.72 7.80 -3.10
N ASP A 524 0.60 7.15 -4.27
CA ASP A 524 1.50 7.42 -5.40
C ASP A 524 1.40 8.89 -5.88
N ALA A 525 0.27 9.59 -5.66
CA ALA A 525 0.14 11.00 -5.99
C ALA A 525 1.04 11.87 -5.09
N VAL A 526 0.99 11.63 -3.76
CA VAL A 526 1.85 12.31 -2.79
C VAL A 526 3.31 11.93 -3.00
N TRP A 527 3.58 10.66 -3.32
CA TRP A 527 4.94 10.19 -3.63
C TRP A 527 5.51 10.88 -4.86
N LEU A 528 4.75 11.02 -5.95
CA LEU A 528 5.18 11.74 -7.14
C LEU A 528 5.45 13.23 -6.88
N LEU A 529 4.76 13.84 -5.90
CA LEU A 529 5.10 15.19 -5.43
C LEU A 529 6.43 15.25 -4.69
N GLN A 530 6.86 14.17 -4.00
CA GLN A 530 8.18 14.09 -3.35
C GLN A 530 9.30 13.74 -4.33
N ALA A 531 9.03 12.78 -5.20
CA ALA A 531 10.00 12.10 -6.05
C ALA A 531 10.19 12.80 -7.39
N ALA A 532 9.89 14.08 -7.44
CA ALA A 532 9.89 14.83 -8.67
C ALA A 532 11.26 14.98 -9.40
N PRO A 533 12.42 14.75 -8.77
CA PRO A 533 13.69 14.58 -9.49
C PRO A 533 13.72 13.35 -10.43
N LEU A 534 12.85 12.35 -10.23
CA LEU A 534 12.81 11.10 -11.02
C LEU A 534 12.28 11.30 -12.46
N PHE A 535 11.71 12.46 -12.79
CA PHE A 535 11.24 12.82 -14.14
C PHE A 535 12.39 13.16 -15.09
N SER A 536 13.36 12.25 -15.19
CA SER A 536 14.65 12.42 -15.85
C SER A 536 14.59 12.70 -17.35
N ARG A 537 13.43 12.49 -18.01
CA ARG A 537 13.24 12.65 -19.46
C ARG A 537 12.64 14.00 -19.89
N LEU A 538 12.37 14.91 -18.96
CA LEU A 538 12.01 16.29 -19.28
C LEU A 538 13.31 17.08 -19.53
N GLU A 539 13.44 17.66 -20.73
CA GLU A 539 14.61 18.45 -21.13
C GLU A 539 14.75 19.74 -20.31
N ASP A 540 13.63 20.29 -19.81
CA ASP A 540 13.60 21.41 -18.88
C ASP A 540 12.86 21.03 -17.59
N LYS A 541 13.60 21.01 -16.47
CA LYS A 541 13.09 20.67 -15.12
C LYS A 541 12.81 21.91 -14.28
N SER A 542 13.14 23.11 -14.78
CA SER A 542 12.92 24.39 -14.11
C SER A 542 11.46 24.71 -13.76
N PRO A 543 10.41 24.18 -14.44
CA PRO A 543 9.03 24.42 -14.06
C PRO A 543 8.56 23.59 -12.85
N LEU A 544 9.32 22.55 -12.47
CA LEU A 544 8.89 21.57 -11.47
C LEU A 544 9.74 21.58 -10.23
N PHE A 545 11.09 21.69 -10.34
CA PHE A 545 12.08 21.74 -9.25
C PHE A 545 13.36 22.47 -9.68
N THR A 546 13.35 23.80 -9.81
CA THR A 546 14.64 24.55 -9.83
C THR A 546 15.34 24.33 -8.49
N ALA A 547 16.63 24.01 -8.51
CA ALA A 547 17.41 23.84 -7.29
C ALA A 547 17.29 25.10 -6.43
N PRO A 548 16.79 25.02 -5.19
CA PRO A 548 16.73 26.17 -4.31
C PRO A 548 18.14 26.68 -4.03
N LEU A 549 18.42 27.93 -4.41
CA LEU A 549 19.59 28.63 -3.88
C LEU A 549 19.34 28.90 -2.40
N CYS A 550 20.31 28.63 -1.53
CA CYS A 550 20.12 28.80 -0.11
C CYS A 550 21.20 29.70 0.48
N THR A 551 21.04 30.04 1.75
CA THR A 551 22.15 30.50 2.58
C THR A 551 21.98 29.83 3.91
N MET A 552 22.97 29.07 4.36
CA MET A 552 22.95 28.45 5.68
C MET A 552 24.31 28.62 6.36
N VAL A 553 24.33 29.09 7.60
CA VAL A 553 25.57 29.35 8.34
C VAL A 553 25.39 28.92 9.79
N ALA A 554 26.36 28.16 10.32
CA ALA A 554 26.45 27.87 11.74
C ALA A 554 27.49 28.78 12.40
N ALA A 555 27.14 29.41 13.51
CA ALA A 555 28.06 30.11 14.38
C ALA A 555 28.32 29.27 15.63
N THR A 556 29.59 29.07 16.01
CA THR A 556 30.00 28.33 17.20
C THR A 556 30.81 29.21 18.15
N GLY A 557 30.63 29.04 19.46
CA GLY A 557 31.40 29.76 20.47
C GLY A 557 31.12 31.27 20.48
N ILE A 558 32.17 32.09 20.52
CA ILE A 558 32.04 33.56 20.69
C ILE A 558 31.10 34.21 19.64
N PRO A 559 31.20 33.92 18.32
CA PRO A 559 30.25 34.43 17.33
C PRO A 559 28.77 34.16 17.63
N ALA A 560 28.46 33.02 18.24
CA ALA A 560 27.08 32.63 18.60
C ALA A 560 26.56 33.36 19.85
N GLY A 561 27.42 34.04 20.61
CA GLY A 561 27.04 34.71 21.84
C GLY A 561 26.67 33.73 22.96
N ALA A 562 25.65 34.07 23.75
CA ALA A 562 25.27 33.33 24.96
C ALA A 562 24.73 31.92 24.69
N ASP A 563 24.31 31.64 23.46
CA ASP A 563 23.75 30.36 23.05
C ASP A 563 24.83 29.30 22.71
N ASP A 564 26.10 29.69 22.61
CA ASP A 564 27.26 28.86 22.22
C ASP A 564 27.16 28.20 20.82
N LEU A 565 25.96 28.14 20.25
CA LEU A 565 25.63 27.65 18.92
C LEU A 565 24.38 28.37 18.40
N LEU A 566 24.44 28.81 17.14
CA LEU A 566 23.32 29.38 16.42
C LEU A 566 23.41 28.96 14.94
N VAL A 567 22.26 28.71 14.29
CA VAL A 567 22.21 28.44 12.85
C VAL A 567 21.28 29.43 12.15
N ALA A 568 21.79 30.10 11.14
CA ALA A 568 21.07 31.07 10.31
C ALA A 568 20.80 30.46 8.92
N ARG A 569 19.60 30.66 8.36
CA ARG A 569 19.12 30.00 7.14
C ARG A 569 18.16 30.89 6.34
N ASN A 570 18.41 31.08 5.04
CA ASN A 570 17.39 31.46 4.04
C ASN A 570 17.16 30.28 3.07
N LEU A 571 15.88 29.98 2.79
CA LEU A 571 15.48 29.12 1.68
C LEU A 571 14.95 29.98 0.54
N ASP A 572 15.59 29.92 -0.63
CA ASP A 572 15.02 30.49 -1.84
C ASP A 572 14.32 29.42 -2.65
N TRP A 573 13.13 29.73 -3.15
CA TRP A 573 12.33 28.87 -4.00
C TRP A 573 11.71 29.71 -5.13
N PRO A 574 11.83 29.31 -6.40
CA PRO A 574 11.45 30.15 -7.54
C PRO A 574 9.94 30.44 -7.60
N TRP A 575 9.07 29.55 -7.12
CA TRP A 575 7.61 29.76 -7.20
C TRP A 575 7.09 30.55 -6.01
N GLY A 576 6.50 31.71 -6.30
CA GLY A 576 5.99 32.66 -5.31
C GLY A 576 4.64 32.30 -4.69
N ASP A 577 3.97 31.27 -5.22
CA ASP A 577 2.65 30.83 -4.76
C ASP A 577 2.72 29.71 -3.71
N GLU A 578 3.92 29.32 -3.27
CA GLU A 578 4.10 28.33 -2.21
C GLU A 578 3.63 28.86 -0.86
N LEU A 579 2.88 28.03 -0.13
CA LEU A 579 2.43 28.33 1.23
C LEU A 579 3.53 27.92 2.22
N PRO A 580 4.18 28.86 2.94
CA PRO A 580 5.17 28.48 3.95
C PRO A 580 4.48 27.91 5.19
N VAL A 581 5.04 26.83 5.73
CA VAL A 581 4.52 26.15 6.92
C VAL A 581 5.64 25.88 7.91
N VAL A 582 5.37 26.19 9.17
CA VAL A 582 6.14 25.73 10.34
C VAL A 582 5.33 24.63 11.00
N SER A 583 5.87 23.42 11.04
CA SER A 583 5.25 22.29 11.76
C SER A 583 6.02 21.99 13.02
N VAL A 584 5.36 22.03 14.18
CA VAL A 584 5.87 21.53 15.46
C VAL A 584 5.22 20.19 15.72
N VAL A 585 6.02 19.13 15.84
CA VAL A 585 5.53 17.75 15.95
C VAL A 585 6.02 17.15 17.27
N LYS A 586 5.09 16.62 18.06
CA LYS A 586 5.36 15.82 19.25
C LYS A 586 4.98 14.35 18.97
N PRO A 587 5.93 13.53 18.50
CA PRO A 587 5.63 12.15 18.17
C PRO A 587 5.39 11.31 19.44
N ASP A 588 4.67 10.20 19.31
CA ASP A 588 4.48 9.25 20.42
C ASP A 588 5.79 8.56 20.86
N ALA A 589 6.75 8.46 19.93
CA ALA A 589 8.07 7.91 20.18
C ALA A 589 9.15 8.72 19.46
N GLY A 590 10.28 8.93 20.13
CA GLY A 590 11.39 9.75 19.62
C GLY A 590 11.32 11.20 20.09
N LEU A 591 12.04 12.08 19.40
CA LEU A 591 12.22 13.48 19.77
C LEU A 591 11.15 14.37 19.16
N ALA A 592 10.64 15.33 19.93
CA ALA A 592 9.84 16.43 19.38
C ALA A 592 10.69 17.31 18.45
N TYR A 593 10.09 17.83 17.38
CA TYR A 593 10.82 18.61 16.39
C TYR A 593 9.99 19.70 15.72
N VAL A 594 10.69 20.67 15.15
CA VAL A 594 10.13 21.75 14.35
C VAL A 594 10.75 21.66 12.96
N GLN A 595 9.93 21.79 11.93
CA GLN A 595 10.37 21.87 10.55
C GLN A 595 9.71 23.06 9.85
N ILE A 596 10.44 23.65 8.91
CA ILE A 596 10.00 24.78 8.09
C ILE A 596 10.07 24.36 6.63
N GLY A 597 8.96 24.46 5.92
CA GLY A 597 8.86 24.03 4.53
C GLY A 597 7.49 24.32 3.94
N PHE A 598 6.97 23.37 3.17
CA PHE A 598 5.71 23.51 2.42
C PHE A 598 4.76 22.36 2.76
N PRO A 599 3.43 22.53 2.59
CA PRO A 599 2.45 21.49 2.89
C PRO A 599 2.73 20.15 2.21
N TRP A 600 3.15 20.18 0.95
CA TRP A 600 3.43 19.01 0.13
C TRP A 600 4.72 18.29 0.48
N ASN A 601 5.69 18.93 1.14
CA ASN A 601 6.99 18.32 1.42
C ASN A 601 6.91 17.42 2.65
N ALA A 602 7.05 16.11 2.47
CA ALA A 602 7.09 15.13 3.55
C ALA A 602 8.49 14.98 4.19
N GLY A 603 9.52 15.55 3.58
CA GLY A 603 10.86 15.60 4.12
C GLY A 603 11.23 16.96 4.74
N VAL A 604 12.50 17.14 5.09
CA VAL A 604 13.01 18.33 5.79
C VAL A 604 13.97 19.13 4.91
N PHE A 605 13.69 20.42 4.76
CA PHE A 605 14.68 21.40 4.26
C PHE A 605 15.36 22.19 5.38
N SER A 606 14.63 22.49 6.45
CA SER A 606 15.11 23.19 7.62
C SER A 606 14.37 22.67 8.84
N GLY A 607 15.08 22.24 9.87
CA GLY A 607 14.44 21.81 11.11
C GLY A 607 15.38 21.67 12.27
N MET A 608 14.79 21.56 13.46
CA MET A 608 15.48 21.38 14.73
C MET A 608 14.66 20.45 15.63
N ASN A 609 15.33 19.61 16.41
CA ASN A 609 14.66 18.79 17.42
C ASN A 609 14.92 19.27 18.85
N GLU A 610 14.20 18.69 19.81
CA GLU A 610 14.27 19.09 21.23
C GLU A 610 15.62 18.80 21.90
N ALA A 611 16.42 17.90 21.31
CA ALA A 611 17.82 17.67 21.71
C ALA A 611 18.77 18.79 21.23
N GLY A 612 18.29 19.71 20.40
CA GLY A 612 19.07 20.79 19.83
C GLY A 612 19.87 20.40 18.58
N LEU A 613 19.53 19.28 17.92
CA LEU A 613 20.04 18.97 16.59
C LEU A 613 19.31 19.83 15.56
N VAL A 614 20.07 20.58 14.75
CA VAL A 614 19.60 21.38 13.62
C VAL A 614 20.09 20.72 12.33
N LEU A 615 19.17 20.57 11.38
CA LEU A 615 19.43 20.06 10.03
C LEU A 615 18.93 21.09 9.00
N CYS A 616 19.81 21.54 8.12
CA CYS A 616 19.46 22.40 6.98
C CYS A 616 20.08 21.82 5.71
N MET A 617 19.33 21.76 4.62
CA MET A 617 19.87 21.32 3.32
C MET A 617 19.84 22.41 2.27
N GLU A 618 20.82 22.34 1.37
CA GLU A 618 20.98 23.16 0.18
C GLU A 618 21.23 22.24 -1.02
N ARG A 619 20.57 22.49 -2.15
CA ARG A 619 20.77 21.73 -3.39
C ARG A 619 21.68 22.53 -4.32
N LEU A 620 22.70 21.88 -4.89
CA LEU A 620 23.68 22.54 -5.73
C LEU A 620 23.19 22.60 -7.20
N PRO A 621 23.11 23.78 -7.82
CA PRO A 621 22.50 23.97 -9.14
C PRO A 621 23.29 23.34 -10.31
N HIS A 622 24.57 23.00 -10.12
CA HIS A 622 25.47 22.55 -11.21
C HIS A 622 25.74 21.04 -11.26
N VAL A 623 25.16 20.26 -10.34
CA VAL A 623 25.24 18.80 -10.44
C VAL A 623 24.10 18.34 -11.34
N THR A 624 24.43 17.93 -12.57
CA THR A 624 23.48 17.55 -13.63
C THR A 624 22.35 16.67 -13.09
N PRO A 625 21.08 17.12 -13.14
CA PRO A 625 19.93 16.31 -12.79
C PRO A 625 19.84 15.10 -13.72
N GLY A 626 20.25 13.93 -13.26
CA GLY A 626 20.40 12.71 -14.05
C GLY A 626 21.58 11.81 -13.63
N ALA A 627 22.46 12.32 -12.76
CA ALA A 627 23.52 11.54 -12.11
C ALA A 627 23.15 11.00 -10.72
N GLU A 628 21.95 11.33 -10.20
CA GLU A 628 21.39 10.64 -9.03
C GLU A 628 21.05 9.21 -9.43
N THR A 629 21.75 8.23 -8.90
CA THR A 629 21.30 6.84 -8.95
C THR A 629 19.99 6.77 -8.18
N LEU A 630 18.90 6.38 -8.84
CA LEU A 630 17.55 6.21 -8.24
C LEU A 630 17.48 4.95 -7.35
N ASP A 631 18.51 4.77 -6.54
CA ASP A 631 18.80 3.54 -5.80
C ASP A 631 18.53 3.67 -4.30
N GLY A 632 18.03 4.82 -3.85
CA GLY A 632 17.63 5.05 -2.46
C GLY A 632 16.78 6.33 -2.30
N PRO A 633 16.26 6.59 -1.09
CA PRO A 633 15.32 7.68 -0.84
C PRO A 633 16.00 9.04 -0.94
N PRO A 634 15.25 10.10 -1.32
CA PRO A 634 15.71 11.48 -1.20
C PRO A 634 16.20 11.79 0.22
N VAL A 635 17.29 12.56 0.32
CA VAL A 635 17.92 12.88 1.61
C VAL A 635 16.94 13.61 2.53
N GLU A 636 16.04 14.42 2.00
CA GLU A 636 14.98 15.12 2.74
C GLU A 636 14.18 14.18 3.66
N LEU A 637 13.86 12.98 3.15
CA LEU A 637 13.05 11.99 3.88
C LEU A 637 13.86 11.33 5.00
N LEU A 638 15.17 11.20 4.80
CA LEU A 638 16.11 10.71 5.80
C LEU A 638 16.35 11.76 6.90
N LEU A 639 16.47 13.04 6.52
CA LEU A 639 16.60 14.14 7.47
C LEU A 639 15.36 14.26 8.36
N ARG A 640 14.17 14.03 7.81
CA ARG A 640 12.92 13.99 8.59
C ARG A 640 12.96 12.92 9.67
N ASP A 641 13.40 11.71 9.33
CA ASP A 641 13.57 10.65 10.34
C ASP A 641 14.63 11.04 11.38
N MET A 642 15.78 11.59 10.96
CA MET A 642 16.85 12.00 11.87
C MET A 642 16.41 13.07 12.89
N LEU A 643 15.52 13.99 12.53
CA LEU A 643 14.96 14.94 13.51
C LEU A 643 14.24 14.21 14.66
N GLN A 644 13.56 13.10 14.37
CA GLN A 644 12.86 12.30 15.37
C GLN A 644 13.77 11.26 16.06
N SER A 645 14.80 10.75 15.38
CA SER A 645 15.57 9.57 15.83
C SER A 645 16.99 9.87 16.34
N VAL A 646 17.56 11.05 16.05
CA VAL A 646 18.97 11.37 16.36
C VAL A 646 19.10 12.55 17.33
N ASP A 647 19.85 12.36 18.40
CA ASP A 647 20.09 13.37 19.45
C ASP A 647 21.41 14.15 19.28
N LYS A 648 22.37 13.62 18.51
CA LYS A 648 23.74 14.13 18.44
C LYS A 648 24.17 14.47 17.01
N PRO A 649 24.85 15.61 16.81
CA PRO A 649 25.32 16.03 15.49
C PRO A 649 26.36 15.06 14.90
N ASP A 650 27.24 14.45 15.70
CA ASP A 650 28.23 13.50 15.16
C ASP A 650 27.59 12.20 14.67
N THR A 651 26.51 11.74 15.32
CA THR A 651 25.73 10.60 14.84
C THR A 651 25.03 10.94 13.53
N ALA A 652 24.42 12.12 13.43
CA ALA A 652 23.78 12.58 12.19
C ALA A 652 24.80 12.68 11.04
N VAL A 653 26.00 13.24 11.28
CA VAL A 653 27.08 13.28 10.29
C VAL A 653 27.49 11.88 9.85
N ALA A 654 27.69 10.94 10.78
CA ALA A 654 28.06 9.56 10.44
C ALA A 654 26.98 8.87 9.58
N ASN A 655 25.69 9.06 9.92
CA ASN A 655 24.58 8.52 9.15
C ASN A 655 24.55 9.10 7.73
N LEU A 656 24.75 10.41 7.58
CA LEU A 656 24.80 11.08 6.28
C LEU A 656 25.99 10.62 5.43
N GLN A 657 27.17 10.42 6.04
CA GLN A 657 28.36 9.92 5.33
C GLN A 657 28.17 8.52 4.75
N ALA A 658 27.29 7.71 5.34
CA ALA A 658 26.98 6.37 4.84
C ALA A 658 26.07 6.37 3.60
N LEU A 659 25.48 7.51 3.21
CA LEU A 659 24.52 7.61 2.10
C LEU A 659 25.24 7.72 0.76
N ALA A 660 25.73 6.58 0.27
CA ALA A 660 26.50 6.50 -0.96
C ALA A 660 25.70 6.85 -2.23
N HIS A 661 24.36 6.90 -2.19
CA HIS A 661 23.49 7.21 -3.34
C HIS A 661 23.18 8.71 -3.49
N VAL A 662 23.37 9.52 -2.44
CA VAL A 662 23.00 10.95 -2.44
C VAL A 662 24.08 11.78 -3.14
N ARG A 663 23.69 12.71 -4.02
CA ARG A 663 24.60 13.60 -4.75
C ARG A 663 23.99 15.01 -4.88
N GLY A 664 24.83 16.02 -5.10
CA GLY A 664 24.41 17.37 -5.46
C GLY A 664 23.73 18.15 -4.33
N VAL A 665 24.01 17.82 -3.07
CA VAL A 665 23.42 18.49 -1.91
C VAL A 665 24.47 18.74 -0.83
N HIS A 666 24.31 19.84 -0.10
CA HIS A 666 25.01 20.09 1.16
C HIS A 666 24.01 19.99 2.30
N VAL A 667 24.41 19.34 3.39
CA VAL A 667 23.61 19.26 4.62
C VAL A 667 24.41 19.85 5.77
N LEU A 668 23.96 21.00 6.28
CA LEU A 668 24.46 21.57 7.52
C LEU A 668 23.81 20.84 8.70
N VAL A 669 24.65 20.27 9.54
CA VAL A 669 24.31 19.59 10.79
C VAL A 669 24.92 20.37 11.94
N ALA A 670 24.12 20.77 12.92
CA ALA A 670 24.63 21.45 14.11
C ALA A 670 23.91 20.98 15.37
N GLY A 671 24.58 20.99 16.51
CA GLY A 671 23.97 20.64 17.79
C GLY A 671 25.00 20.52 18.90
N PHE A 672 24.69 19.74 19.92
CA PHE A 672 25.58 19.55 21.06
C PHE A 672 26.02 18.09 21.22
N ASN A 673 27.33 17.88 21.33
CA ASN A 673 27.89 16.64 21.83
C ASN A 673 28.09 16.77 23.34
N GLY A 674 27.06 16.40 24.10
CA GLY A 674 27.00 16.71 25.53
C GLY A 674 26.80 18.21 25.73
N LYS A 675 27.82 18.90 26.28
CA LYS A 675 27.80 20.37 26.45
C LYS A 675 28.55 21.14 25.37
N LYS A 676 29.23 20.44 24.46
CA LYS A 676 30.09 21.06 23.45
C LYS A 676 29.31 21.29 22.17
N ALA A 677 29.23 22.54 21.73
CA ALA A 677 28.69 22.89 20.41
C ALA A 677 29.52 22.23 19.30
N ALA A 678 28.84 21.67 18.31
CA ALA A 678 29.44 21.09 17.13
C ALA A 678 28.60 21.44 15.90
N ALA A 679 29.26 21.81 14.82
CA ALA A 679 28.63 22.02 13.53
C ALA A 679 29.50 21.44 12.41
N ALA A 680 28.85 20.89 11.40
CA ALA A 680 29.47 20.32 10.22
C ALA A 680 28.59 20.56 8.98
N VAL A 681 29.23 20.60 7.82
CA VAL A 681 28.55 20.51 6.52
C VAL A 681 28.99 19.21 5.88
N VAL A 682 28.04 18.33 5.60
CA VAL A 682 28.25 17.12 4.81
C VAL A 682 27.98 17.46 3.35
N GLU A 683 28.98 17.30 2.50
CA GLU A 683 28.97 17.71 1.10
C GLU A 683 28.89 16.48 0.21
N PHE A 684 27.78 16.32 -0.51
CA PHE A 684 27.55 15.19 -1.40
C PHE A 684 28.01 15.50 -2.82
N GLY A 685 29.33 15.67 -2.99
CA GLY A 685 29.97 15.80 -4.29
C GLY A 685 30.23 14.44 -4.97
N PRO A 686 31.23 14.35 -5.87
CA PRO A 686 31.70 13.06 -6.41
C PRO A 686 32.13 12.07 -5.31
N THR A 687 32.66 12.60 -4.20
CA THR A 687 32.90 11.90 -2.95
C THR A 687 32.21 12.65 -1.81
N VAL A 688 31.78 11.94 -0.78
CA VAL A 688 31.18 12.57 0.40
C VAL A 688 32.28 13.14 1.30
N THR A 689 32.29 14.46 1.48
CA THR A 689 33.23 15.18 2.36
C THR A 689 32.51 15.80 3.54
N VAL A 690 33.26 16.11 4.61
CA VAL A 690 32.72 16.76 5.80
C VAL A 690 33.62 17.93 6.19
N ARG A 691 33.07 19.14 6.17
CA ARG A 691 33.72 20.33 6.75
C ARG A 691 33.17 20.55 8.15
N ARG A 692 34.04 20.85 9.11
CA ARG A 692 33.65 21.05 10.52
C ARG A 692 33.95 22.48 10.94
N ALA A 693 33.07 23.05 11.76
CA ALA A 693 33.26 24.36 12.33
C ALA A 693 34.47 24.36 13.29
N GLU A 694 35.17 25.50 13.34
CA GLU A 694 36.13 25.76 14.40
C GLU A 694 35.43 25.92 15.75
N THR A 695 36.19 25.97 16.85
CA THR A 695 35.61 26.15 18.19
C THR A 695 34.96 27.53 18.36
N ASN A 696 35.51 28.56 17.69
CA ASN A 696 34.97 29.92 17.67
C ASN A 696 34.96 30.41 16.21
N GLY A 697 33.89 30.17 15.47
CA GLY A 697 33.89 30.54 14.06
C GLY A 697 32.52 30.45 13.39
N LEU A 698 32.54 30.81 12.11
CA LEU A 698 31.42 30.63 11.19
C LEU A 698 31.71 29.45 10.26
N LEU A 699 30.72 28.59 10.09
CA LEU A 699 30.73 27.52 9.10
C LEU A 699 29.62 27.79 8.08
N PRO A 700 29.95 28.35 6.90
CA PRO A 700 28.98 28.53 5.84
C PRO A 700 28.66 27.20 5.14
N GLY A 701 27.45 27.08 4.59
CA GLY A 701 26.98 25.92 3.84
C GLY A 701 27.82 25.64 2.59
N VAL A 702 28.29 26.69 1.92
CA VAL A 702 29.31 26.62 0.87
C VAL A 702 30.50 27.45 1.31
N ASP A 703 31.71 26.92 1.16
CA ASP A 703 32.93 27.71 1.37
C ASP A 703 33.12 28.64 0.16
N PRO A 704 33.01 29.98 0.32
CA PRO A 704 33.14 30.92 -0.79
C PRO A 704 34.55 30.95 -1.40
N LEU A 705 35.55 30.39 -0.72
CA LEU A 705 36.93 30.28 -1.22
C LEU A 705 37.18 28.93 -1.92
N SER A 706 36.23 28.01 -1.88
CA SER A 706 36.37 26.71 -2.53
C SER A 706 36.32 26.86 -4.05
N ALA A 707 37.30 26.24 -4.73
CA ALA A 707 37.31 26.16 -6.19
C ALA A 707 36.13 25.33 -6.75
N ALA A 708 35.43 24.56 -5.90
CA ALA A 708 34.27 23.78 -6.28
C ALA A 708 32.93 24.55 -6.10
N ALA A 709 32.95 25.74 -5.49
CA ALA A 709 31.75 26.55 -5.31
C ALA A 709 31.30 27.16 -6.65
N ALA A 710 29.98 27.19 -6.87
CA ALA A 710 29.42 27.96 -7.98
C ALA A 710 29.77 29.45 -7.83
N PRO A 711 29.92 30.20 -8.93
CA PRO A 711 30.14 31.65 -8.85
C PRO A 711 29.05 32.38 -8.03
N ASP A 712 27.80 31.99 -8.21
CA ASP A 712 26.63 32.57 -7.55
C ASP A 712 26.62 32.24 -6.04
N ASP A 713 26.85 30.96 -5.69
CA ASP A 713 26.98 30.51 -4.30
C ASP A 713 28.14 31.23 -3.61
N ALA A 714 29.31 31.27 -4.24
CA ALA A 714 30.51 31.88 -3.70
C ALA A 714 30.31 33.38 -3.45
N ALA A 715 29.69 34.11 -4.38
CA ALA A 715 29.40 35.53 -4.23
C ALA A 715 28.46 35.79 -3.05
N ARG A 716 27.40 34.97 -2.90
CA ARG A 716 26.41 35.09 -1.82
C ARG A 716 27.04 34.82 -0.45
N TYR A 717 27.80 33.75 -0.30
CA TYR A 717 28.46 33.42 0.96
C TYR A 717 29.63 34.38 1.29
N ALA A 718 30.32 34.93 0.29
CA ALA A 718 31.31 35.99 0.49
C ALA A 718 30.66 37.28 1.01
N ARG A 719 29.47 37.63 0.50
CA ARG A 719 28.69 38.77 1.01
C ARG A 719 28.27 38.56 2.46
N PHE A 720 27.79 37.35 2.81
CA PHE A 720 27.50 37.02 4.20
C PHE A 720 28.73 37.23 5.10
N ALA A 721 29.89 36.71 4.69
CA ALA A 721 31.13 36.87 5.44
C ALA A 721 31.52 38.34 5.64
N ALA A 722 31.37 39.18 4.60
CA ALA A 722 31.65 40.61 4.67
C ALA A 722 30.70 41.34 5.63
N LEU A 723 29.42 40.98 5.67
CA LEU A 723 28.44 41.58 6.59
C LEU A 723 28.66 41.16 8.05
N ALA A 724 29.26 39.99 8.28
CA ALA A 724 29.66 39.51 9.60
C ALA A 724 31.07 39.99 10.02
N GLU A 725 31.83 40.61 9.12
CA GLU A 725 33.22 41.00 9.36
C GLU A 725 33.33 42.03 10.50
N GLY A 726 34.36 41.88 11.35
CA GLY A 726 34.61 42.80 12.47
C GLY A 726 33.69 42.60 13.68
N GLN A 727 32.70 41.72 13.61
CA GLN A 727 31.80 41.42 14.72
C GLN A 727 32.35 40.29 15.58
N ARG A 728 32.65 40.61 16.84
CA ARG A 728 33.08 39.58 17.81
C ARG A 728 31.94 38.64 18.18
N ILE A 729 30.77 39.18 18.46
CA ILE A 729 29.52 38.45 18.72
C ILE A 729 28.54 38.90 17.66
N ILE A 730 27.99 37.95 16.90
CA ILE A 730 26.95 38.23 15.91
C ILE A 730 25.60 38.09 16.64
N GLY A 731 25.33 36.92 17.21
CA GLY A 731 24.08 36.66 17.93
C GLY A 731 22.85 36.64 17.02
N ASP A 732 21.67 36.50 17.61
CA ASP A 732 20.43 36.25 16.87
C ASP A 732 19.92 37.47 16.08
N SER A 733 19.90 38.63 16.71
CA SER A 733 19.38 39.87 16.11
C SER A 733 20.19 40.31 14.90
N GLU A 734 21.51 40.13 14.95
CA GLU A 734 22.38 40.48 13.84
C GLU A 734 22.34 39.44 12.72
N MET A 735 22.17 38.16 13.05
CA MET A 735 21.89 37.12 12.05
C MET A 735 20.60 37.40 11.29
N GLN A 736 19.54 37.82 11.98
CA GLN A 736 18.29 38.27 11.34
C GLN A 736 18.55 39.45 10.39
N ARG A 737 19.35 40.43 10.80
CA ARG A 737 19.72 41.58 9.96
C ARG A 737 20.48 41.15 8.70
N ILE A 738 21.46 40.25 8.84
CA ILE A 738 22.26 39.75 7.72
C ILE A 738 21.39 38.92 6.76
N LEU A 739 20.52 38.05 7.30
CA LEU A 739 19.60 37.25 6.48
C LEU A 739 18.58 38.12 5.72
N GLY A 740 18.20 39.27 6.27
CA GLY A 740 17.32 40.25 5.63
C GLY A 740 18.03 41.20 4.66
N ASP A 741 19.32 41.02 4.39
CA ASP A 741 20.08 41.89 3.49
C ASP A 741 19.61 41.73 2.03
N SER A 742 18.94 42.77 1.54
CA SER A 742 18.31 42.84 0.22
C SER A 742 18.93 43.92 -0.67
N ASP A 743 20.23 44.21 -0.50
CA ASP A 743 20.93 45.29 -1.21
C ASP A 743 20.76 45.17 -2.72
N GLU A 744 19.90 46.03 -3.26
CA GLU A 744 19.51 45.99 -4.67
C GLU A 744 20.67 46.34 -5.60
N SER A 745 21.74 46.95 -5.09
CA SER A 745 22.95 47.26 -5.88
C SER A 745 23.79 46.01 -6.20
N ALA A 746 23.60 44.91 -5.46
CA ALA A 746 24.25 43.63 -5.74
C ALA A 746 23.47 42.81 -6.80
N PRO A 747 24.16 42.00 -7.63
CA PRO A 747 23.51 41.02 -8.49
C PRO A 747 22.56 40.11 -7.70
N GLU A 748 21.41 39.75 -8.27
CA GLU A 748 20.36 39.00 -7.57
C GLU A 748 20.87 37.69 -6.94
N ALA A 749 21.72 36.96 -7.65
CA ALA A 749 22.34 35.73 -7.17
C ALA A 749 23.21 35.93 -5.90
N ALA A 750 23.82 37.11 -5.74
CA ALA A 750 24.66 37.44 -4.60
C ALA A 750 23.88 38.02 -3.40
N ARG A 751 22.59 38.34 -3.56
CA ARG A 751 21.74 38.85 -2.47
C ARG A 751 21.43 37.73 -1.49
N ILE A 752 21.47 38.02 -0.19
CA ILE A 752 21.14 37.03 0.86
C ILE A 752 19.62 36.88 0.95
N TRP A 753 18.88 37.99 0.91
CA TRP A 753 17.44 38.02 0.68
C TRP A 753 17.14 38.38 -0.78
N SER A 754 16.44 37.50 -1.48
CA SER A 754 16.07 37.66 -2.88
C SER A 754 14.54 37.59 -3.07
N ALA A 755 14.05 37.88 -4.28
CA ALA A 755 12.64 37.68 -4.61
C ALA A 755 12.22 36.19 -4.54
N ALA A 756 13.18 35.28 -4.56
CA ALA A 756 12.96 33.85 -4.40
C ALA A 756 12.93 33.42 -2.93
N THR A 757 13.38 34.23 -1.97
CA THR A 757 13.34 33.85 -0.54
C THR A 757 11.91 33.55 -0.09
N ARG A 758 11.69 32.37 0.50
CA ARG A 758 10.38 31.92 1.02
C ARG A 758 10.33 31.82 2.53
N HIS A 759 11.45 31.52 3.16
CA HIS A 759 11.56 31.62 4.62
C HIS A 759 12.98 31.94 5.05
N SER A 760 13.07 32.66 6.15
CA SER A 760 14.30 32.93 6.88
C SER A 760 14.16 32.40 8.29
N ALA A 761 15.20 31.75 8.81
CA ALA A 761 15.20 31.10 10.10
C ALA A 761 16.52 31.30 10.86
N VAL A 762 16.40 31.59 12.15
CA VAL A 762 17.49 31.58 13.12
C VAL A 762 17.16 30.55 14.20
N PHE A 763 17.88 29.43 14.20
CA PHE A 763 17.75 28.37 15.19
C PHE A 763 18.64 28.65 16.39
N LEU A 764 18.07 28.54 17.59
CA LEU A 764 18.71 28.75 18.90
C LEU A 764 18.68 27.45 19.70
N PRO A 765 19.56 26.48 19.42
CA PRO A 765 19.37 25.10 19.84
C PRO A 765 19.47 24.90 21.35
N LYS A 766 20.26 25.72 22.04
CA LYS A 766 20.37 25.70 23.51
C LYS A 766 19.03 26.03 24.19
N SER A 767 18.31 27.01 23.63
CA SER A 767 17.00 27.41 24.16
C SER A 767 15.86 26.53 23.63
N GLY A 768 16.03 25.86 22.48
CA GLY A 768 14.99 25.10 21.81
C GLY A 768 14.01 26.00 21.05
N ARG A 769 14.45 27.20 20.67
CA ARG A 769 13.65 28.20 19.95
C ARG A 769 14.13 28.35 18.52
N VAL A 770 13.22 28.64 17.61
CA VAL A 770 13.50 29.08 16.25
C VAL A 770 12.78 30.40 16.00
N GLN A 771 13.49 31.38 15.47
CA GLN A 771 12.93 32.64 15.02
C GLN A 771 12.75 32.54 13.51
N VAL A 772 11.54 32.73 13.00
CA VAL A 772 11.21 32.57 11.58
C VAL A 772 10.59 33.84 11.00
N ALA A 773 10.96 34.20 9.79
CA ALA A 773 10.36 35.28 9.03
C ALA A 773 9.99 34.80 7.62
N PHE A 774 8.94 35.39 7.08
CA PHE A 774 8.42 35.13 5.74
C PHE A 774 8.34 36.44 4.96
N PRO A 775 8.31 36.39 3.62
CA PRO A 775 8.13 37.59 2.81
C PRO A 775 6.85 38.35 3.18
N ASP A 776 6.93 39.67 3.22
CA ASP A 776 5.74 40.52 3.28
C ASP A 776 5.03 40.58 1.92
N GLU A 777 3.94 41.35 1.85
CA GLU A 777 3.15 41.55 0.62
C GLU A 777 3.96 42.14 -0.55
N ASN A 778 5.12 42.73 -0.29
CA ASN A 778 6.02 43.32 -1.28
C ASN A 778 7.25 42.45 -1.56
N GLY A 779 7.33 41.24 -1.00
CA GLY A 779 8.48 40.34 -1.14
C GLY A 779 9.70 40.73 -0.29
N ARG A 780 9.55 41.64 0.68
CA ARG A 780 10.62 42.07 1.58
C ARG A 780 10.67 41.21 2.85
N PRO A 781 11.76 41.24 3.64
CA PRO A 781 11.82 40.54 4.91
C PRO A 781 10.70 40.98 5.87
N GLY A 782 9.81 40.05 6.23
CA GLY A 782 8.79 40.27 7.25
C GLY A 782 9.35 40.17 8.69
N PRO A 783 8.51 40.41 9.70
CA PRO A 783 8.92 40.32 11.10
C PRO A 783 9.20 38.88 11.53
N TYR A 784 10.24 38.69 12.36
CA TYR A 784 10.53 37.38 12.95
C TYR A 784 9.53 37.01 14.04
N THR A 785 8.97 35.81 13.94
CA THR A 785 8.14 35.18 14.96
C THR A 785 8.93 34.07 15.66
N THR A 786 8.85 33.99 16.99
CA THR A 786 9.53 32.93 17.75
C THR A 786 8.61 31.73 17.92
N VAL A 787 9.09 30.55 17.55
CA VAL A 787 8.46 29.26 17.80
C VAL A 787 9.35 28.46 18.75
N SER A 788 8.75 27.91 19.80
CA SER A 788 9.44 27.12 20.83
C SER A 788 9.04 25.65 20.71
N LEU A 789 10.00 24.74 20.88
CA LEU A 789 9.74 23.31 21.04
C LEU A 789 9.33 22.93 22.47
N LYS A 790 9.53 23.84 23.43
CA LYS A 790 9.24 23.62 24.85
C LYS A 790 7.88 24.16 25.28
N ASP A 791 7.18 24.86 24.38
CA ASP A 791 5.86 25.45 24.57
C ASP A 791 4.83 24.67 23.74
#